data_AF-A0A3Q2LTQ0-F1
#
_entry.id   AF-A0A3Q2LTQ0-F1
#
_cell.length_a   1.000
_cell.length_b   1.000
_cell.length_c   1.000
_cell.angle_alpha   90.00
_cell.angle_beta   90.00
_cell.angle_gamma   90.00
#
_symmetry.space_group_name_H-M   'P 1'
#
loop_
_entity.id
_entity.type
_entity.pdbx_description
1 polymer ?
#
loop_
_entity_poly.entity_id
_entity_poly.type
_entity_poly.pdbx_seq_one_letter_code
_entity_poly.pdbx_strand_id
1 'polypeptide(L)'
;MPRAAPRWPPLPLLLLLLLPPPPPLARGAPARPGGGGQASELVVPTRLPGSAGELALHLSAFGKGFVLRLAPDASFLAPEFKIERLGGSGEAAGGERELRDCFFSGTVNGEPESLAAVSLCRGLSGSFLLDGEEFTIQPQGAGGSLHQPHRLQRWGPGLTAAAEAHPLPGGPEWEVKKGEGRRQERGDDELEKEEEEEEEEGGNEEEAEGASELPPTLGATSRTKRFVSEARFVETLLVADASMAAFYGADLQNFCGKEGMCDTLGVADIGTICDPNKSCSVIEDEGLQAAYTLAHELGHVLSMPHDDSKPCTRLFGPMDKHHMMAPLFIHLNKTLPWSPCSAMYLTELLDGGHGDCLLDAPTSALPLPTDLPGRRALYDLDQQCKQIFGLGFRHCPNTSAQDICAQLWCHMDGTEPLCHTKNGSLPWADGTPCGPGHLCWDGSCLPEEEVERPKTVVDGGWAPWGPWGECSRTCGGGVQFSHRECKDPEPQNGGRYCLGRRAKYQSCHTEECPPDGKSFREQQCEKYNAYNYTDVDGNPLQWVPKYAGVSPRDRCKLFCRARGRSEFKVFEAKVIDGTLCGPETLAICVRGQCVKAGCDHVVDSPIKLDRCGVCGGKGNSCRKVSGSLNPSSYGYNDIVTIPAGATNIDVKQRSHPGVQNDGNYLALKTADGQYLLNGNLAISAIEQDILVKGTILKYSGSIATLERLQSFRPLPEPLTVQLLTVPGEVFRPKVKYTFFVPNDVDFSIQNSKERATTNVIQPLINAQWVLGDWSECSSSCGAGWQRRTVECRDPNGQASATCNKALKPEDAKPCGSQPCPL
;
A
#
# COMPACT_ATOMS: atom_id res chain seq x y z
N MET A 1 2.65 -51.54 -51.32
CA MET A 1 3.60 -51.19 -52.40
C MET A 1 2.82 -50.54 -53.54
N PRO A 2 3.37 -49.61 -54.34
CA PRO A 2 4.37 -48.58 -54.01
C PRO A 2 4.21 -47.22 -54.78
N ARG A 3 5.02 -46.20 -54.38
CA ARG A 3 5.71 -45.14 -55.21
C ARG A 3 4.85 -44.08 -55.97
N ALA A 4 5.29 -42.85 -56.25
CA ALA A 4 6.43 -41.97 -55.92
C ALA A 4 6.23 -40.58 -56.60
N ALA A 5 6.78 -39.52 -56.01
CA ALA A 5 7.32 -38.24 -56.57
C ALA A 5 6.49 -37.34 -57.52
N PRO A 6 6.84 -36.03 -57.56
CA PRO A 6 7.45 -35.52 -58.81
C PRO A 6 8.67 -34.59 -58.64
N ARG A 7 9.43 -34.49 -59.73
CA ARG A 7 10.70 -33.76 -59.98
C ARG A 7 10.46 -32.33 -60.54
N TRP A 8 11.49 -31.49 -60.38
CA TRP A 8 11.73 -30.10 -60.89
C TRP A 8 12.18 -30.05 -62.39
N PRO A 9 12.63 -28.92 -63.02
CA PRO A 9 12.26 -27.48 -63.13
C PRO A 9 12.10 -27.04 -64.65
N PRO A 10 12.24 -25.76 -65.16
CA PRO A 10 13.47 -24.89 -65.19
C PRO A 10 13.29 -23.32 -65.14
N LEU A 11 14.43 -22.60 -65.08
CA LEU A 11 14.72 -21.14 -65.17
C LEU A 11 14.45 -20.50 -66.57
N PRO A 12 14.32 -19.16 -66.72
CA PRO A 12 15.43 -18.20 -67.04
C PRO A 12 15.26 -16.78 -66.40
N LEU A 13 16.27 -15.97 -66.02
CA LEU A 13 17.43 -15.28 -66.67
C LEU A 13 17.19 -13.75 -66.91
N LEU A 14 17.94 -12.95 -66.13
CA LEU A 14 18.51 -11.58 -66.29
C LEU A 14 18.10 -10.64 -67.45
N LEU A 15 17.95 -9.33 -67.14
CA LEU A 15 18.51 -8.23 -67.95
C LEU A 15 18.85 -6.97 -67.10
N LEU A 16 20.10 -6.51 -67.21
CA LEU A 16 20.67 -5.25 -66.70
C LEU A 16 20.46 -4.10 -67.71
N LEU A 17 20.34 -2.85 -67.23
CA LEU A 17 20.77 -1.65 -67.97
C LEU A 17 21.41 -0.61 -67.02
N LEU A 18 22.47 0.03 -67.52
CA LEU A 18 23.52 0.81 -66.86
C LEU A 18 23.39 2.34 -67.08
N LEU A 19 24.21 3.10 -66.31
CA LEU A 19 24.82 4.45 -66.54
C LEU A 19 24.25 5.61 -65.69
N PRO A 20 25.00 6.73 -65.47
CA PRO A 20 26.34 6.93 -64.88
C PRO A 20 26.34 8.10 -63.82
N PRO A 21 27.48 8.47 -63.16
CA PRO A 21 27.47 9.46 -62.06
C PRO A 21 27.81 10.90 -62.51
N PRO A 22 27.38 11.95 -61.77
CA PRO A 22 28.01 13.28 -61.80
C PRO A 22 28.62 13.73 -60.44
N PRO A 23 29.47 14.78 -60.44
CA PRO A 23 30.60 14.97 -59.50
C PRO A 23 30.33 16.10 -58.45
N PRO A 24 31.32 16.51 -57.60
CA PRO A 24 31.07 17.05 -56.27
C PRO A 24 30.90 18.58 -56.22
N LEU A 25 30.16 19.05 -55.22
CA LEU A 25 30.25 20.43 -54.71
C LEU A 25 30.23 20.43 -53.18
N ALA A 26 31.26 21.04 -52.62
CA ALA A 26 31.45 21.25 -51.20
C ALA A 26 30.85 22.59 -50.74
N ARG A 27 30.63 22.65 -49.41
CA ARG A 27 30.47 23.80 -48.49
C ARG A 27 29.05 24.33 -48.25
N GLY A 28 28.61 24.19 -46.99
CA GLY A 28 27.91 25.27 -46.28
C GLY A 28 26.83 24.90 -45.25
N ALA A 29 27.25 24.59 -44.02
CA ALA A 29 26.53 24.79 -42.74
C ALA A 29 25.32 23.88 -42.37
N PRO A 30 24.93 23.82 -41.08
CA PRO A 30 25.65 23.27 -39.95
C PRO A 30 24.93 22.06 -39.33
N ALA A 31 25.67 21.26 -38.57
CA ALA A 31 25.13 20.16 -37.77
C ALA A 31 24.12 20.66 -36.72
N ARG A 32 22.96 20.00 -36.62
CA ARG A 32 22.08 20.07 -35.45
C ARG A 32 22.66 19.18 -34.34
N PRO A 33 22.87 19.69 -33.11
CA PRO A 33 23.12 18.86 -31.94
C PRO A 33 21.79 18.47 -31.27
N GLY A 34 21.73 17.31 -30.64
CA GLY A 34 20.60 16.94 -29.78
C GLY A 34 20.48 15.46 -29.47
N GLY A 35 21.51 14.87 -28.85
CA GLY A 35 21.37 13.64 -28.06
C GLY A 35 20.82 13.99 -26.67
N GLY A 36 19.92 13.16 -26.13
CA GLY A 36 19.48 13.25 -24.73
C GLY A 36 20.63 12.88 -23.80
N GLY A 37 21.20 13.89 -23.12
CA GLY A 37 22.47 13.76 -22.39
C GLY A 37 22.29 13.30 -20.95
N GLN A 38 22.96 12.20 -20.60
CA GLN A 38 23.42 11.87 -19.25
C GLN A 38 24.39 12.97 -18.79
N ALA A 39 24.22 13.53 -17.59
CA ALA A 39 25.15 14.50 -17.02
C ALA A 39 26.13 13.78 -16.07
N SER A 40 27.42 13.82 -16.40
CA SER A 40 28.50 13.27 -15.56
C SER A 40 29.57 14.31 -15.31
N GLU A 41 30.01 14.44 -14.07
CA GLU A 41 31.14 15.31 -13.69
C GLU A 41 32.17 14.54 -12.87
N LEU A 42 33.43 14.96 -12.96
CA LEU A 42 34.50 14.45 -12.11
C LEU A 42 34.57 15.32 -10.84
N VAL A 43 34.46 14.68 -9.69
CA VAL A 43 34.50 15.29 -8.37
C VAL A 43 35.67 14.76 -7.56
N VAL A 44 36.25 15.57 -6.69
CA VAL A 44 37.24 15.10 -5.69
C VAL A 44 36.62 15.28 -4.31
N PRO A 45 36.26 14.19 -3.60
CA PRO A 45 35.66 14.29 -2.29
C PRO A 45 36.60 14.95 -1.29
N THR A 46 36.08 15.94 -0.56
CA THR A 46 36.83 16.65 0.48
C THR A 46 36.27 16.30 1.85
N ARG A 47 37.12 15.85 2.77
CA ARG A 47 36.68 15.54 4.14
C ARG A 47 36.43 16.83 4.92
N LEU A 48 35.26 16.94 5.55
CA LEU A 48 34.92 18.06 6.42
C LEU A 48 35.23 17.73 7.90
N PRO A 49 35.55 18.74 8.74
CA PRO A 49 35.68 18.54 10.19
C PRO A 49 34.32 18.16 10.79
N GLY A 50 34.26 17.01 11.47
CA GLY A 50 33.03 16.45 12.03
C GLY A 50 33.15 16.04 13.51
N SER A 51 32.01 15.72 14.13
CA SER A 51 31.88 15.13 15.47
C SER A 51 32.66 13.80 15.57
N ALA A 52 33.16 13.46 16.76
CA ALA A 52 33.91 12.21 16.97
C ALA A 52 33.04 10.99 16.61
N GLY A 53 33.41 10.27 15.55
CA GLY A 53 32.75 9.03 15.10
C GLY A 53 31.93 9.14 13.80
N GLU A 54 31.71 10.36 13.27
CA GLU A 54 31.00 10.58 12.01
C GLU A 54 31.95 11.01 10.89
N LEU A 55 31.74 10.49 9.68
CA LEU A 55 32.46 10.90 8.49
C LEU A 55 31.61 11.87 7.68
N ALA A 56 32.13 13.07 7.41
CA ALA A 56 31.48 14.05 6.55
C ALA A 56 32.31 14.29 5.27
N LEU A 57 31.70 14.09 4.10
CA LEU A 57 32.32 14.28 2.79
C LEU A 57 31.59 15.34 1.99
N HIS A 58 32.35 16.27 1.41
CA HIS A 58 31.83 17.30 0.52
C HIS A 58 32.16 16.98 -0.94
N LEU A 59 31.15 17.02 -1.81
CA LEU A 59 31.26 16.91 -3.26
C LEU A 59 30.75 18.20 -3.91
N SER A 60 31.48 18.73 -4.88
CA SER A 60 31.02 19.84 -5.73
C SER A 60 30.80 19.33 -7.14
N ALA A 61 29.55 19.27 -7.60
CA ALA A 61 29.20 18.86 -8.96
C ALA A 61 27.86 19.44 -9.40
N PHE A 62 27.70 19.60 -10.71
CA PHE A 62 26.48 20.10 -11.35
C PHE A 62 26.05 21.49 -10.82
N GLY A 63 27.02 22.31 -10.41
CA GLY A 63 26.78 23.61 -9.78
C GLY A 63 26.18 23.53 -8.36
N LYS A 64 26.07 22.34 -7.76
CA LYS A 64 25.57 22.09 -6.42
C LYS A 64 26.68 21.54 -5.50
N GLY A 65 26.55 21.79 -4.20
CA GLY A 65 27.35 21.16 -3.16
C GLY A 65 26.55 20.05 -2.48
N PHE A 66 27.17 18.88 -2.31
CA PHE A 66 26.60 17.74 -1.60
C PHE A 66 27.46 17.43 -0.37
N VAL A 67 26.84 17.40 0.80
CA VAL A 67 27.48 17.02 2.07
C VAL A 67 26.93 15.67 2.49
N LEU A 68 27.69 14.60 2.31
CA LEU A 68 27.33 13.27 2.83
C LEU A 68 27.75 13.19 4.29
N ARG A 69 26.79 12.95 5.18
CA ARG A 69 27.01 12.67 6.61
C ARG A 69 26.83 11.18 6.83
N LEU A 70 27.91 10.50 7.17
CA LEU A 70 28.05 9.05 7.07
C LEU A 70 28.44 8.44 8.41
N ALA A 71 27.77 7.36 8.79
CA ALA A 71 28.09 6.52 9.94
C ALA A 71 28.53 5.13 9.48
N PRO A 72 29.49 4.47 10.16
CA PRO A 72 29.85 3.10 9.85
C PRO A 72 28.63 2.19 9.97
N ASP A 73 28.39 1.42 8.93
CA ASP A 73 27.30 0.44 8.86
C ASP A 73 27.91 -0.85 8.31
N ALA A 74 27.65 -1.98 8.95
CA ALA A 74 28.13 -3.29 8.51
C ALA A 74 26.98 -4.30 8.39
N SER A 75 25.74 -3.81 8.44
CA SER A 75 24.52 -4.63 8.45
C SER A 75 24.25 -5.34 7.11
N PHE A 76 24.92 -4.95 6.04
CA PHE A 76 24.91 -5.63 4.73
C PHE A 76 25.97 -6.73 4.60
N LEU A 77 26.82 -6.98 5.62
CA LEU A 77 27.76 -8.12 5.64
C LEU A 77 27.27 -9.21 6.60
N ALA A 78 27.31 -10.46 6.15
CA ALA A 78 26.96 -11.60 6.98
C ALA A 78 27.84 -11.69 8.26
N PRO A 79 27.28 -12.05 9.43
CA PRO A 79 28.01 -12.12 10.70
C PRO A 79 29.22 -13.07 10.72
N GLU A 80 29.29 -14.05 9.80
CA GLU A 80 30.35 -15.08 9.76
C GLU A 80 31.16 -15.09 8.44
N PHE A 81 31.22 -13.96 7.72
CA PHE A 81 32.02 -13.84 6.50
C PHE A 81 33.52 -14.12 6.74
N LYS A 82 34.05 -15.21 6.17
CA LYS A 82 35.47 -15.62 6.23
C LYS A 82 36.04 -15.84 4.83
N ILE A 83 37.25 -15.32 4.59
CA ILE A 83 38.03 -15.55 3.36
C ILE A 83 39.14 -16.56 3.69
N GLU A 84 39.10 -17.77 3.12
CA GLU A 84 40.18 -18.75 3.23
C GLU A 84 40.98 -18.87 1.92
N ARG A 85 42.30 -18.86 2.03
CA ARG A 85 43.25 -19.06 0.91
C ARG A 85 44.16 -20.22 1.27
N LEU A 86 44.23 -21.27 0.45
CA LEU A 86 45.17 -22.37 0.64
C LEU A 86 46.33 -22.24 -0.36
N GLY A 87 47.57 -22.19 0.16
CA GLY A 87 48.81 -22.18 -0.64
C GLY A 87 49.88 -21.15 -0.26
N GLY A 88 49.62 -20.24 0.68
CA GLY A 88 50.61 -19.28 1.19
C GLY A 88 51.05 -19.62 2.62
N SER A 89 52.33 -19.45 2.94
CA SER A 89 52.90 -19.70 4.26
C SER A 89 52.18 -18.90 5.36
N GLY A 90 51.32 -19.57 6.13
CA GLY A 90 51.25 -19.45 7.59
C GLY A 90 50.95 -18.09 8.26
N GLU A 91 50.36 -17.09 7.60
CA GLU A 91 49.78 -15.93 8.29
C GLU A 91 48.34 -15.67 7.81
N ALA A 92 47.38 -16.23 8.56
CA ALA A 92 45.97 -15.88 8.48
C ALA A 92 45.64 -14.92 9.63
N ALA A 93 45.78 -13.62 9.41
CA ALA A 93 45.16 -12.57 10.24
C ALA A 93 45.35 -11.19 9.57
N GLY A 94 44.30 -10.62 8.97
CA GLY A 94 44.35 -9.22 8.51
C GLY A 94 43.12 -8.69 7.78
N GLY A 95 42.55 -9.46 6.83
CA GLY A 95 41.54 -8.90 5.90
C GLY A 95 40.11 -8.74 6.43
N GLU A 96 39.73 -9.47 7.50
CA GLU A 96 38.34 -9.55 7.99
C GLU A 96 37.86 -8.27 8.70
N ARG A 97 38.76 -7.60 9.43
CA ARG A 97 38.47 -6.36 10.17
C ARG A 97 38.49 -5.13 9.26
N GLU A 98 39.36 -5.14 8.24
CA GLU A 98 39.54 -4.05 7.28
C GLU A 98 38.30 -3.83 6.38
N LEU A 99 37.56 -4.90 6.02
CA LEU A 99 36.36 -4.78 5.17
C LEU A 99 35.13 -4.27 5.92
N ARG A 100 34.95 -4.63 7.20
CA ARG A 100 33.78 -4.22 8.01
C ARG A 100 33.78 -2.74 8.37
N ASP A 101 34.96 -2.13 8.50
CA ASP A 101 35.12 -0.74 8.94
C ASP A 101 35.02 0.29 7.79
N CYS A 102 34.76 -0.17 6.56
CA CYS A 102 34.87 0.65 5.35
C CYS A 102 33.54 0.98 4.65
N PHE A 103 32.41 0.55 5.17
CA PHE A 103 31.09 0.84 4.60
C PHE A 103 30.30 1.77 5.50
N PHE A 104 29.50 2.62 4.85
CA PHE A 104 28.83 3.70 5.53
C PHE A 104 27.44 3.93 4.95
N SER A 105 26.50 4.25 5.83
CA SER A 105 25.16 4.74 5.48
C SER A 105 24.92 6.11 6.13
N GLY A 106 23.98 6.89 5.59
CA GLY A 106 23.66 8.19 6.16
C GLY A 106 22.81 9.08 5.28
N THR A 107 22.95 10.40 5.46
CA THR A 107 22.11 11.42 4.81
C THR A 107 22.93 12.41 3.98
N VAL A 108 22.26 13.06 3.05
CA VAL A 108 22.81 14.10 2.17
C VAL A 108 22.29 15.47 2.62
N ASN A 109 23.18 16.44 2.78
CA ASN A 109 22.89 17.81 3.19
C ASN A 109 22.17 17.95 4.56
N GLY A 110 22.07 16.87 5.34
CA GLY A 110 21.34 16.84 6.61
C GLY A 110 19.83 16.66 6.46
N GLU A 111 19.35 16.36 5.24
CA GLU A 111 17.94 16.12 4.97
C GLU A 111 17.51 14.71 5.46
N PRO A 112 16.50 14.59 6.34
CA PRO A 112 16.09 13.29 6.90
C PRO A 112 15.57 12.28 5.89
N GLU A 113 14.96 12.76 4.79
CA GLU A 113 14.37 11.93 3.73
C GLU A 113 15.38 11.58 2.61
N SER A 114 16.62 12.06 2.72
CA SER A 114 17.71 11.70 1.82
C SER A 114 18.41 10.43 2.30
N LEU A 115 19.00 9.70 1.36
CA LEU A 115 19.73 8.47 1.67
C LEU A 115 21.10 8.51 1.00
N ALA A 116 22.13 8.06 1.71
CA ALA A 116 23.44 7.77 1.16
C ALA A 116 23.90 6.39 1.63
N ALA A 117 24.39 5.57 0.69
CA ALA A 117 25.01 4.29 0.98
C ALA A 117 26.30 4.17 0.16
N VAL A 118 27.44 4.17 0.85
CA VAL A 118 28.76 4.27 0.21
C VAL A 118 29.81 3.39 0.89
N SER A 119 30.73 2.87 0.08
CA SER A 119 31.94 2.17 0.50
C SER A 119 33.16 3.05 0.29
N LEU A 120 34.11 2.97 1.25
CA LEU A 120 35.40 3.64 1.25
C LEU A 120 36.58 2.67 1.15
N CYS A 121 36.32 1.36 1.02
CA CYS A 121 37.35 0.31 1.02
C CYS A 121 38.50 0.63 0.05
N ARG A 122 38.18 1.29 -1.07
CA ARG A 122 39.08 1.58 -2.20
C ARG A 122 38.69 2.89 -2.90
N GLY A 123 38.47 3.94 -2.10
CA GLY A 123 37.91 5.22 -2.57
C GLY A 123 36.39 5.27 -2.42
N LEU A 124 35.76 6.40 -2.75
CA LEU A 124 34.33 6.63 -2.53
C LEU A 124 33.48 6.02 -3.65
N SER A 125 32.77 4.95 -3.35
CA SER A 125 31.87 4.27 -4.28
C SER A 125 30.49 4.07 -3.65
N GLY A 126 29.41 4.22 -4.42
CA GLY A 126 28.06 4.01 -3.92
C GLY A 126 27.05 4.97 -4.54
N SER A 127 25.89 5.09 -3.90
CA SER A 127 24.79 5.92 -4.40
C SER A 127 24.19 6.78 -3.29
N PHE A 128 23.57 7.87 -3.70
CA PHE A 128 22.77 8.69 -2.80
C PHE A 128 21.57 9.32 -3.52
N LEU A 129 20.50 9.51 -2.78
CA LEU A 129 19.24 10.07 -3.24
C LEU A 129 19.00 11.40 -2.54
N LEU A 130 18.67 12.43 -3.32
CA LEU A 130 18.31 13.76 -2.83
C LEU A 130 17.21 14.34 -3.71
N ASP A 131 16.09 14.74 -3.10
CA ASP A 131 14.94 15.34 -3.80
C ASP A 131 14.37 14.49 -4.96
N GLY A 132 14.46 13.16 -4.86
CA GLY A 132 14.01 12.23 -5.91
C GLY A 132 14.94 12.16 -7.13
N GLU A 133 16.08 12.86 -7.11
CA GLU A 133 17.18 12.67 -8.06
C GLU A 133 18.18 11.65 -7.48
N GLU A 134 18.58 10.68 -8.30
CA GLU A 134 19.58 9.67 -7.92
C GLU A 134 20.96 10.07 -8.42
N PHE A 135 21.97 9.87 -7.57
CA PHE A 135 23.36 10.13 -7.88
C PHE A 135 24.19 8.89 -7.60
N THR A 136 25.01 8.49 -8.57
CA THR A 136 25.99 7.41 -8.41
C THR A 136 27.40 7.97 -8.44
N ILE A 137 28.24 7.54 -7.50
CA ILE A 137 29.64 7.97 -7.39
C ILE A 137 30.58 6.76 -7.44
N GLN A 138 31.67 6.88 -8.19
CA GLN A 138 32.68 5.82 -8.30
C GLN A 138 34.09 6.38 -8.55
N PRO A 139 35.18 5.74 -8.08
CA PRO A 139 36.54 6.16 -8.37
C PRO A 139 36.87 6.12 -9.87
N GLN A 140 37.67 7.07 -10.36
CA GLN A 140 38.15 7.06 -11.75
C GLN A 140 39.45 6.24 -11.84
N GLY A 141 39.38 4.99 -12.34
CA GLY A 141 40.53 4.09 -12.50
C GLY A 141 40.66 3.04 -11.38
N ALA A 142 41.87 2.59 -11.05
CA ALA A 142 42.11 1.48 -10.10
C ALA A 142 41.83 1.80 -8.60
N GLY A 143 41.17 2.94 -8.31
CA GLY A 143 40.54 3.29 -7.02
C GLY A 143 41.35 2.99 -5.76
N GLY A 144 42.31 3.85 -5.40
CA GLY A 144 43.16 3.62 -4.21
C GLY A 144 42.98 4.62 -3.06
N SER A 145 42.29 5.75 -3.28
CA SER A 145 42.24 6.84 -2.29
C SER A 145 41.09 7.81 -2.53
N LEU A 146 40.54 8.35 -1.45
CA LEU A 146 39.52 9.41 -1.45
C LEU A 146 39.99 10.70 -2.16
N HIS A 147 41.30 10.93 -2.28
CA HIS A 147 41.88 12.11 -2.90
C HIS A 147 41.96 12.05 -4.43
N GLN A 148 41.58 10.91 -5.03
CA GLN A 148 41.53 10.77 -6.49
C GLN A 148 40.21 11.32 -7.05
N PRO A 149 40.13 11.66 -8.35
CA PRO A 149 38.86 12.01 -8.99
C PRO A 149 37.89 10.83 -8.97
N HIS A 150 36.63 11.12 -8.67
CA HIS A 150 35.51 10.21 -8.71
C HIS A 150 34.52 10.72 -9.75
N ARG A 151 33.89 9.83 -10.50
CA ARG A 151 32.84 10.18 -11.44
C ARG A 151 31.52 10.21 -10.68
N LEU A 152 30.87 11.37 -10.64
CA LEU A 152 29.51 11.52 -10.16
C LEU A 152 28.57 11.58 -11.36
N GLN A 153 27.57 10.71 -11.39
CA GLN A 153 26.55 10.68 -12.43
C GLN A 153 25.20 11.01 -11.81
N ARG A 154 24.41 11.85 -12.49
CA ARG A 154 23.07 12.24 -12.06
C ARG A 154 22.00 11.58 -12.92
N TRP A 155 20.95 11.10 -12.27
CA TRP A 155 19.82 10.41 -12.87
C TRP A 155 18.52 11.10 -12.42
N GLY A 156 17.66 11.52 -13.37
CA GLY A 156 16.39 12.17 -13.06
C GLY A 156 15.60 12.70 -14.28
N PRO A 157 14.26 12.84 -14.18
CA PRO A 157 13.40 13.33 -15.26
C PRO A 157 13.37 14.87 -15.29
N GLY A 158 14.36 15.49 -15.93
CA GLY A 158 14.41 16.96 -15.95
C GLY A 158 15.55 17.57 -16.76
N LEU A 159 15.52 17.43 -18.09
CA LEU A 159 16.38 18.19 -19.01
C LEU A 159 15.60 18.56 -20.28
N THR A 160 14.59 19.43 -20.14
CA THR A 160 14.18 20.33 -21.23
C THR A 160 14.12 21.74 -20.68
N ALA A 161 15.04 22.59 -21.17
CA ALA A 161 15.09 24.00 -20.88
C ALA A 161 13.78 24.70 -21.28
N ALA A 162 13.42 25.71 -20.51
CA ALA A 162 12.38 26.68 -20.83
C ALA A 162 12.55 27.21 -22.26
N ALA A 163 11.58 26.94 -23.12
CA ALA A 163 11.37 27.64 -24.38
C ALA A 163 9.91 28.07 -24.45
N GLU A 164 9.73 29.31 -24.85
CA GLU A 164 8.55 30.15 -24.71
C GLU A 164 7.30 29.57 -25.38
N ALA A 165 6.15 29.89 -24.77
CA ALA A 165 4.83 29.57 -25.27
C ALA A 165 4.53 30.30 -26.59
N HIS A 166 4.17 29.58 -27.64
CA HIS A 166 3.16 30.00 -28.62
C HIS A 166 2.43 28.79 -29.22
N PRO A 167 1.09 28.86 -29.38
CA PRO A 167 0.26 27.76 -29.88
C PRO A 167 0.18 27.76 -31.41
N LEU A 168 -0.17 26.61 -32.02
CA LEU A 168 -0.89 26.40 -33.31
C LEU A 168 -0.67 24.94 -33.79
N PRO A 169 -1.45 24.38 -34.74
CA PRO A 169 -2.91 24.19 -34.79
C PRO A 169 -3.29 22.70 -34.89
N GLY A 170 -4.58 22.39 -34.67
CA GLY A 170 -5.09 21.02 -34.61
C GLY A 170 -5.35 20.33 -35.96
N GLY A 171 -5.49 19.00 -35.85
CA GLY A 171 -6.16 18.11 -36.80
C GLY A 171 -5.71 16.65 -36.64
N PRO A 172 -6.50 15.64 -37.05
CA PRO A 172 -7.95 15.48 -36.93
C PRO A 172 -8.34 14.24 -36.08
N GLU A 173 -9.52 14.31 -35.45
CA GLU A 173 -10.16 13.20 -34.72
C GLU A 173 -10.73 12.12 -35.65
N TRP A 174 -10.71 10.87 -35.19
CA TRP A 174 -11.51 9.76 -35.72
C TRP A 174 -12.74 9.58 -34.82
N GLU A 175 -13.92 9.71 -35.43
CA GLU A 175 -15.24 9.61 -34.82
C GLU A 175 -15.64 8.15 -34.53
N VAL A 176 -16.28 7.91 -33.38
CA VAL A 176 -17.18 6.77 -33.17
C VAL A 176 -18.59 7.30 -32.86
N LYS A 177 -19.51 7.01 -33.78
CA LYS A 177 -20.91 7.47 -33.79
C LYS A 177 -21.73 6.85 -32.66
N LYS A 178 -22.44 7.69 -31.89
CA LYS A 178 -23.66 7.32 -31.15
C LYS A 178 -24.85 8.02 -31.80
N GLY A 179 -25.88 7.26 -32.14
CA GLY A 179 -27.12 7.76 -32.73
C GLY A 179 -28.01 8.46 -31.71
N GLU A 180 -28.49 9.64 -32.07
CA GLU A 180 -29.52 10.42 -31.37
C GLU A 180 -30.94 9.90 -31.69
N GLY A 181 -31.79 9.89 -30.66
CA GLY A 181 -33.25 9.95 -30.78
C GLY A 181 -33.77 11.13 -29.96
N ARG A 182 -34.16 12.21 -30.65
CA ARG A 182 -34.74 13.46 -30.11
C ARG A 182 -36.15 13.28 -29.50
N ARG A 183 -36.43 14.03 -28.44
CA ARG A 183 -37.68 14.82 -28.15
C ARG A 183 -37.52 15.44 -26.75
N GLN A 184 -37.15 16.72 -26.64
CA GLN A 184 -37.99 17.93 -26.57
C GLN A 184 -38.83 18.02 -25.29
N GLU A 185 -38.34 18.86 -24.37
CA GLU A 185 -38.97 19.25 -23.11
C GLU A 185 -40.20 20.15 -23.32
N ARG A 186 -41.20 19.97 -22.46
CA ARG A 186 -42.22 20.96 -22.13
C ARG A 186 -42.51 20.83 -20.64
N GLY A 187 -42.39 21.94 -19.92
CA GLY A 187 -42.73 22.03 -18.49
C GLY A 187 -44.24 22.01 -18.25
N ASP A 188 -44.62 21.65 -17.03
CA ASP A 188 -45.43 22.48 -16.13
C ASP A 188 -45.62 21.76 -14.79
N ASP A 189 -45.98 22.58 -13.80
CA ASP A 189 -46.15 22.40 -12.37
C ASP A 189 -47.00 21.21 -11.86
N GLU A 190 -46.77 20.96 -10.57
CA GLU A 190 -47.74 20.62 -9.53
C GLU A 190 -48.16 19.16 -9.23
N LEU A 191 -48.10 18.92 -7.90
CA LEU A 191 -49.00 18.14 -7.04
C LEU A 191 -48.58 16.76 -6.49
N GLU A 192 -48.69 16.75 -5.15
CA GLU A 192 -48.63 15.70 -4.16
C GLU A 192 -49.60 14.53 -4.46
N LYS A 193 -49.22 13.30 -4.09
CA LYS A 193 -49.95 12.47 -3.10
C LYS A 193 -49.34 11.09 -2.84
N GLU A 194 -49.69 10.61 -1.66
CA GLU A 194 -49.34 9.40 -0.93
C GLU A 194 -49.97 8.12 -1.51
N GLU A 195 -49.56 6.99 -0.92
CA GLU A 195 -50.25 5.68 -0.67
C GLU A 195 -49.24 4.53 -0.93
N GLU A 196 -48.70 3.85 0.09
CA GLU A 196 -49.28 2.77 0.91
C GLU A 196 -49.92 1.65 0.07
N GLU A 197 -49.34 0.44 0.12
CA GLU A 197 -50.05 -0.84 0.09
C GLU A 197 -49.13 -1.98 0.59
N GLU A 198 -49.59 -2.67 1.64
CA GLU A 198 -49.13 -3.95 2.18
C GLU A 198 -49.90 -5.12 1.53
N GLU A 199 -49.45 -6.34 1.85
CA GLU A 199 -50.10 -7.69 1.85
C GLU A 199 -49.21 -8.72 1.11
N GLU A 200 -48.58 -9.69 1.80
CA GLU A 200 -49.11 -10.99 2.35
C GLU A 200 -49.64 -11.90 1.23
N GLU A 201 -49.41 -13.22 1.10
CA GLU A 201 -49.03 -14.38 1.94
C GLU A 201 -48.13 -15.32 1.07
N GLY A 202 -47.58 -16.49 1.43
CA GLY A 202 -47.79 -17.46 2.50
C GLY A 202 -46.88 -18.69 2.20
N GLY A 203 -46.52 -19.43 3.24
CA GLY A 203 -45.47 -20.46 3.18
C GLY A 203 -45.91 -21.86 2.73
N ASN A 204 -44.92 -22.75 2.58
CA ASN A 204 -45.04 -24.15 2.99
C ASN A 204 -43.64 -24.74 3.25
N GLU A 205 -43.51 -25.39 4.41
CA GLU A 205 -42.36 -26.20 4.82
C GLU A 205 -42.50 -27.62 4.26
N GLU A 206 -41.39 -28.26 3.87
CA GLU A 206 -41.24 -29.72 3.91
C GLU A 206 -39.74 -30.09 3.93
N GLU A 207 -39.35 -30.94 4.89
CA GLU A 207 -38.03 -31.52 5.10
C GLU A 207 -37.72 -32.63 4.09
N ALA A 208 -36.47 -32.75 3.62
CA ALA A 208 -35.86 -34.04 3.25
C ALA A 208 -34.32 -33.95 3.13
N GLU A 209 -33.63 -34.85 3.83
CA GLU A 209 -32.21 -35.18 3.70
C GLU A 209 -31.89 -35.92 2.38
N GLY A 210 -30.66 -35.80 1.85
CA GLY A 210 -30.10 -36.79 0.91
C GLY A 210 -29.20 -36.25 -0.21
N ALA A 211 -27.93 -36.66 -0.15
CA ALA A 211 -26.80 -36.45 -1.08
C ALA A 211 -27.05 -36.45 -2.61
N SER A 212 -26.33 -35.58 -3.34
CA SER A 212 -25.39 -35.93 -4.43
C SER A 212 -24.96 -34.67 -5.20
N GLU A 213 -23.66 -34.53 -5.43
CA GLU A 213 -23.02 -33.49 -6.24
C GLU A 213 -23.38 -33.59 -7.74
N LEU A 214 -23.54 -32.44 -8.39
CA LEU A 214 -23.12 -32.09 -9.76
C LEU A 214 -23.20 -30.54 -9.92
N PRO A 215 -22.36 -29.88 -10.73
CA PRO A 215 -22.02 -28.46 -10.57
C PRO A 215 -23.02 -27.51 -11.25
N PRO A 216 -23.27 -26.30 -10.72
CA PRO A 216 -24.05 -25.30 -11.43
C PRO A 216 -23.18 -24.51 -12.42
N THR A 217 -23.80 -24.24 -13.55
CA THR A 217 -23.33 -23.42 -14.67
C THR A 217 -23.20 -21.93 -14.31
N LEU A 218 -22.28 -21.27 -15.04
CA LEU A 218 -21.97 -19.84 -15.03
C LEU A 218 -23.19 -18.91 -14.89
N GLY A 219 -23.25 -18.19 -13.77
CA GLY A 219 -24.15 -17.07 -13.52
C GLY A 219 -23.61 -16.23 -12.36
N ALA A 220 -23.33 -14.96 -12.61
CA ALA A 220 -22.52 -14.08 -11.78
C ALA A 220 -23.05 -13.90 -10.34
N THR A 221 -22.24 -14.33 -9.36
CA THR A 221 -22.14 -13.65 -8.06
C THR A 221 -20.66 -13.49 -7.74
N SER A 222 -20.18 -12.25 -7.70
CA SER A 222 -18.83 -11.93 -7.24
C SER A 222 -18.73 -12.15 -5.73
N ARG A 223 -18.58 -13.42 -5.33
CA ARG A 223 -18.03 -13.81 -4.03
C ARG A 223 -16.58 -14.22 -4.30
N THR A 224 -15.63 -13.44 -3.79
CA THR A 224 -14.22 -13.82 -3.82
C THR A 224 -14.06 -15.17 -3.12
N LYS A 225 -13.57 -16.17 -3.86
CA LYS A 225 -13.32 -17.54 -3.38
C LYS A 225 -12.09 -17.56 -2.47
N ARG A 226 -12.25 -17.07 -1.23
CA ARG A 226 -11.15 -16.93 -0.26
C ARG A 226 -10.83 -18.25 0.43
N PHE A 227 -9.56 -18.40 0.82
CA PHE A 227 -9.01 -19.63 1.39
C PHE A 227 -9.10 -20.83 0.46
N VAL A 228 -9.40 -20.61 -0.81
CA VAL A 228 -9.40 -21.65 -1.83
C VAL A 228 -7.99 -21.68 -2.41
N SER A 229 -7.30 -22.81 -2.23
CA SER A 229 -6.15 -23.13 -3.05
C SER A 229 -6.62 -23.16 -4.49
N GLU A 230 -6.20 -22.16 -5.24
CA GLU A 230 -6.48 -21.96 -6.65
C GLU A 230 -5.14 -21.74 -7.34
N ALA A 231 -5.08 -22.04 -8.64
CA ALA A 231 -3.88 -21.78 -9.41
C ALA A 231 -3.52 -20.29 -9.34
N ARG A 232 -2.22 -20.01 -9.24
CA ARG A 232 -1.65 -18.67 -9.26
C ARG A 232 -0.58 -18.63 -10.34
N PHE A 233 -0.54 -17.54 -11.08
CA PHE A 233 0.36 -17.36 -12.21
C PHE A 233 1.18 -16.10 -11.98
N VAL A 234 2.50 -16.23 -12.05
CA VAL A 234 3.41 -15.10 -12.09
C VAL A 234 3.85 -14.97 -13.54
N GLU A 235 3.41 -13.91 -14.22
CA GLU A 235 3.93 -13.56 -15.54
C GLU A 235 5.25 -12.82 -15.34
N THR A 236 6.36 -13.47 -15.68
CA THR A 236 7.71 -12.93 -15.46
C THR A 236 8.28 -12.39 -16.78
N LEU A 237 8.66 -11.12 -16.77
CA LEU A 237 9.51 -10.53 -17.81
C LEU A 237 10.97 -10.65 -17.37
N LEU A 238 11.73 -11.52 -18.02
CA LEU A 238 13.18 -11.64 -17.82
C LEU A 238 13.91 -10.64 -18.73
N VAL A 239 14.78 -9.82 -18.15
CA VAL A 239 15.60 -8.85 -18.87
C VAL A 239 17.07 -9.18 -18.63
N ALA A 240 17.80 -9.46 -19.70
CA ALA A 240 19.26 -9.65 -19.66
C ALA A 240 19.95 -8.32 -19.93
N ASP A 241 20.96 -7.99 -19.12
CA ASP A 241 21.75 -6.78 -19.31
C ASP A 241 22.76 -6.93 -20.47
N ALA A 242 23.49 -5.85 -20.76
CA ALA A 242 24.45 -5.83 -21.85
C ALA A 242 25.64 -6.79 -21.62
N SER A 243 25.99 -7.10 -20.36
CA SER A 243 27.09 -8.02 -20.05
C SER A 243 26.71 -9.49 -20.33
N MET A 244 25.48 -9.88 -19.98
CA MET A 244 24.89 -11.18 -20.32
C MET A 244 24.79 -11.41 -21.83
N ALA A 245 24.29 -10.42 -22.57
CA ALA A 245 24.19 -10.48 -24.02
C ALA A 245 25.58 -10.60 -24.71
N ALA A 246 26.62 -9.99 -24.13
CA ALA A 246 27.99 -10.09 -24.63
C ALA A 246 28.65 -11.44 -24.36
N PHE A 247 28.31 -12.12 -23.25
CA PHE A 247 28.85 -13.42 -22.88
C PHE A 247 28.26 -14.58 -23.70
N TYR A 248 26.95 -14.57 -23.98
CA TYR A 248 26.25 -15.68 -24.66
C TYR A 248 26.16 -15.59 -26.21
N GLY A 249 26.50 -14.45 -26.84
CA GLY A 249 26.65 -14.35 -28.30
C GLY A 249 25.42 -13.86 -29.11
N ALA A 250 25.58 -13.81 -30.44
CA ALA A 250 25.05 -12.78 -31.35
C ALA A 250 23.57 -12.80 -31.79
N ASP A 251 22.61 -13.15 -30.93
CA ASP A 251 21.18 -12.86 -31.17
C ASP A 251 20.62 -11.72 -30.28
N LEU A 252 21.46 -10.99 -29.56
CA LEU A 252 21.08 -9.78 -28.81
C LEU A 252 22.03 -8.60 -29.11
N GLN A 253 21.45 -7.44 -29.47
CA GLN A 253 22.18 -6.21 -29.81
C GLN A 253 22.76 -5.51 -28.57
N ASN A 254 23.89 -4.83 -28.78
CA ASN A 254 24.91 -4.46 -27.80
C ASN A 254 25.03 -2.94 -27.62
N PHE A 255 25.22 -2.46 -26.38
CA PHE A 255 25.87 -1.18 -26.07
C PHE A 255 26.69 -1.29 -24.74
N CYS A 256 28.03 -1.40 -24.84
CA CYS A 256 29.19 -1.14 -23.92
C CYS A 256 28.99 -1.06 -22.37
N GLY A 257 29.85 -1.55 -21.44
CA GLY A 257 31.13 -2.28 -21.44
C GLY A 257 31.78 -2.36 -20.02
N LYS A 258 32.21 -3.59 -19.61
CA LYS A 258 33.24 -4.11 -18.64
C LYS A 258 33.64 -3.37 -17.32
N GLU A 259 34.01 -4.00 -16.19
CA GLU A 259 33.97 -5.38 -15.59
C GLU A 259 34.53 -5.27 -14.13
N GLY A 260 33.93 -5.93 -13.11
CA GLY A 260 34.60 -6.21 -11.81
C GLY A 260 33.86 -5.97 -10.46
N MET A 261 32.76 -6.69 -10.22
CA MET A 261 32.26 -7.42 -9.02
C MET A 261 31.98 -6.80 -7.61
N CYS A 262 30.79 -7.16 -7.08
CA CYS A 262 30.18 -6.93 -5.75
C CYS A 262 29.56 -8.25 -5.23
N ASP A 263 29.59 -8.54 -3.91
CA ASP A 263 29.04 -9.77 -3.28
C ASP A 263 27.58 -9.58 -2.78
N THR A 264 26.63 -9.42 -3.70
CA THR A 264 25.19 -9.67 -3.46
C THR A 264 24.60 -10.22 -4.76
N LEU A 265 24.21 -11.51 -4.75
CA LEU A 265 23.76 -12.22 -5.96
C LEU A 265 22.39 -11.76 -6.47
N GLY A 266 21.60 -11.08 -5.63
CA GLY A 266 20.31 -10.52 -6.01
C GLY A 266 19.78 -9.53 -4.99
N VAL A 267 18.82 -8.70 -5.41
CA VAL A 267 18.09 -7.74 -4.58
C VAL A 267 16.64 -7.64 -5.06
N ALA A 268 15.70 -7.69 -4.13
CA ALA A 268 14.28 -7.45 -4.35
C ALA A 268 13.63 -6.72 -3.18
N ASP A 269 12.61 -5.92 -3.46
CA ASP A 269 11.74 -5.38 -2.41
C ASP A 269 10.81 -6.47 -1.87
N ILE A 270 10.61 -6.51 -0.56
CA ILE A 270 9.78 -7.54 0.09
C ILE A 270 8.29 -7.19 -0.03
N GLY A 271 7.49 -8.14 -0.52
CA GLY A 271 6.02 -8.07 -0.51
C GLY A 271 5.43 -7.07 -1.48
N THR A 272 6.15 -6.81 -2.57
CA THR A 272 5.76 -5.85 -3.60
C THR A 272 5.09 -6.48 -4.81
N ILE A 273 4.80 -7.79 -4.79
CA ILE A 273 4.04 -8.43 -5.86
C ILE A 273 2.74 -7.67 -6.14
N CYS A 274 2.40 -7.50 -7.42
CA CYS A 274 1.27 -6.69 -7.89
C CYS A 274 1.41 -5.17 -7.70
N ASP A 275 2.50 -4.66 -7.11
CA ASP A 275 2.80 -3.23 -7.10
C ASP A 275 3.36 -2.82 -8.48
N PRO A 276 2.74 -1.85 -9.18
CA PRO A 276 3.12 -1.48 -10.55
C PRO A 276 4.51 -0.84 -10.65
N ASN A 277 5.07 -0.35 -9.53
CA ASN A 277 6.35 0.37 -9.52
C ASN A 277 7.46 -0.40 -8.79
N LYS A 278 7.11 -1.44 -8.02
CA LYS A 278 8.05 -2.13 -7.12
C LYS A 278 8.09 -3.66 -7.27
N SER A 279 7.30 -4.24 -8.18
CA SER A 279 7.35 -5.68 -8.50
C SER A 279 8.59 -6.04 -9.34
N CYS A 280 9.79 -5.77 -8.85
CA CYS A 280 11.03 -6.04 -9.56
C CYS A 280 12.09 -6.66 -8.65
N SER A 281 12.99 -7.43 -9.27
CA SER A 281 14.15 -8.04 -8.64
C SER A 281 15.32 -8.00 -9.63
N VAL A 282 16.52 -7.78 -9.12
CA VAL A 282 17.77 -7.82 -9.90
C VAL A 282 18.57 -9.01 -9.42
N ILE A 283 19.14 -9.78 -10.35
CA ILE A 283 19.93 -11.00 -10.07
C ILE A 283 21.23 -10.94 -10.88
N GLU A 284 22.33 -11.38 -10.29
CA GLU A 284 23.61 -11.65 -10.94
C GLU A 284 23.62 -13.06 -11.54
N ASP A 285 24.06 -13.21 -12.80
CA ASP A 285 24.23 -14.52 -13.41
C ASP A 285 25.48 -15.21 -12.90
N GLU A 286 25.27 -16.32 -12.21
CA GLU A 286 26.30 -17.22 -11.67
C GLU A 286 26.22 -18.61 -12.32
N GLY A 287 25.73 -18.66 -13.57
CA GLY A 287 25.49 -19.89 -14.30
C GLY A 287 24.25 -20.61 -13.80
N LEU A 288 24.31 -21.94 -13.67
CA LEU A 288 23.14 -22.76 -13.31
C LEU A 288 22.55 -22.41 -11.92
N GLN A 289 23.34 -21.83 -11.03
CA GLN A 289 22.87 -21.42 -9.70
C GLN A 289 21.99 -20.16 -9.73
N ALA A 290 22.03 -19.36 -10.82
CA ALA A 290 21.19 -18.18 -10.96
C ALA A 290 19.68 -18.50 -10.87
N ALA A 291 19.28 -19.73 -11.22
CA ALA A 291 17.90 -20.18 -11.05
C ALA A 291 17.44 -20.23 -9.58
N TYR A 292 18.36 -20.58 -8.66
CA TYR A 292 18.06 -20.52 -7.22
C TYR A 292 17.90 -19.07 -6.78
N THR A 293 18.84 -18.20 -7.16
CA THR A 293 18.80 -16.78 -6.80
C THR A 293 17.54 -16.10 -7.34
N LEU A 294 17.15 -16.39 -8.59
CA LEU A 294 15.90 -15.91 -9.16
C LEU A 294 14.69 -16.35 -8.32
N ALA A 295 14.63 -17.61 -7.90
CA ALA A 295 13.54 -18.12 -7.08
C ALA A 295 13.54 -17.50 -5.67
N HIS A 296 14.72 -17.27 -5.08
CA HIS A 296 14.91 -16.60 -3.80
C HIS A 296 14.39 -15.16 -3.84
N GLU A 297 14.83 -14.37 -4.83
CA GLU A 297 14.38 -12.99 -4.99
C GLU A 297 12.88 -12.90 -5.30
N LEU A 298 12.34 -13.84 -6.09
CA LEU A 298 10.90 -13.94 -6.29
C LEU A 298 10.16 -14.24 -4.98
N GLY A 299 10.75 -15.03 -4.09
CA GLY A 299 10.26 -15.24 -2.74
C GLY A 299 10.13 -13.93 -1.95
N HIS A 300 11.12 -13.04 -2.03
CA HIS A 300 11.02 -11.70 -1.44
C HIS A 300 9.89 -10.88 -2.04
N VAL A 301 9.78 -10.79 -3.36
CA VAL A 301 8.67 -10.10 -4.03
C VAL A 301 7.31 -10.66 -3.55
N LEU A 302 7.23 -11.96 -3.29
CA LEU A 302 6.09 -12.68 -2.69
C LEU A 302 6.01 -12.60 -1.16
N SER A 303 6.62 -11.58 -0.55
CA SER A 303 6.57 -11.26 0.88
C SER A 303 7.26 -12.25 1.82
N MET A 304 8.10 -13.15 1.31
CA MET A 304 8.82 -14.10 2.14
C MET A 304 10.09 -13.45 2.69
N PRO A 305 10.28 -13.35 4.02
CA PRO A 305 11.56 -12.95 4.61
C PRO A 305 12.54 -14.13 4.60
N HIS A 306 13.81 -13.86 4.93
CA HIS A 306 14.77 -14.93 5.21
C HIS A 306 14.30 -15.80 6.39
N ASP A 307 14.66 -17.08 6.32
CA ASP A 307 14.31 -18.08 7.32
C ASP A 307 14.94 -17.82 8.71
N ASP A 308 16.10 -17.16 8.76
CA ASP A 308 16.78 -16.77 10.00
C ASP A 308 16.28 -15.44 10.59
N SER A 309 15.30 -14.80 9.94
CA SER A 309 14.74 -13.53 10.42
C SER A 309 14.10 -13.68 11.81
N LYS A 310 14.14 -12.60 12.62
CA LYS A 310 13.53 -12.57 13.96
C LYS A 310 12.06 -13.01 13.96
N PRO A 311 11.19 -12.57 13.00
CA PRO A 311 9.81 -13.04 12.94
C PRO A 311 9.70 -14.55 12.71
N CYS A 312 10.48 -15.11 11.78
CA CYS A 312 10.49 -16.55 11.51
C CYS A 312 10.98 -17.35 12.72
N THR A 313 12.12 -16.96 13.29
CA THR A 313 12.72 -17.64 14.45
C THR A 313 11.79 -17.62 15.68
N ARG A 314 11.03 -16.54 15.87
CA ARG A 314 10.05 -16.42 16.96
C ARG A 314 8.87 -17.38 16.82
N LEU A 315 8.42 -17.63 15.59
CA LEU A 315 7.21 -18.43 15.31
C LEU A 315 7.53 -19.92 15.13
N PHE A 316 8.65 -20.24 14.50
CA PHE A 316 8.99 -21.61 14.08
C PHE A 316 10.27 -22.14 14.75
N GLY A 317 10.99 -21.31 15.51
CA GLY A 317 12.32 -21.66 16.03
C GLY A 317 13.41 -21.56 14.97
N PRO A 318 14.65 -22.00 15.28
CA PRO A 318 15.73 -22.07 14.31
C PRO A 318 15.38 -23.10 13.21
N MET A 319 15.50 -22.70 11.95
CA MET A 319 15.23 -23.57 10.80
C MET A 319 16.53 -23.98 10.10
N ASP A 320 16.48 -25.11 9.39
CA ASP A 320 17.61 -25.62 8.61
C ASP A 320 17.94 -24.70 7.43
N LYS A 321 19.22 -24.62 7.06
CA LYS A 321 19.72 -23.75 5.97
C LYS A 321 19.52 -24.35 4.56
N HIS A 322 18.61 -25.32 4.41
CA HIS A 322 18.41 -26.08 3.18
C HIS A 322 17.16 -25.67 2.38
N HIS A 323 16.58 -24.52 2.73
CA HIS A 323 15.38 -23.99 2.09
C HIS A 323 15.72 -22.81 1.17
N MET A 324 14.80 -22.48 0.28
CA MET A 324 14.92 -21.46 -0.75
C MET A 324 15.15 -20.07 -0.18
N MET A 325 14.58 -19.77 1.00
CA MET A 325 14.75 -18.48 1.68
C MET A 325 15.87 -18.49 2.73
N ALA A 326 16.79 -19.47 2.65
CA ALA A 326 18.01 -19.44 3.44
C ALA A 326 18.90 -18.26 2.97
N PRO A 327 19.53 -17.52 3.89
CA PRO A 327 20.35 -16.35 3.56
C PRO A 327 21.66 -16.71 2.84
N LEU A 328 22.02 -17.99 2.81
CA LEU A 328 23.20 -18.52 2.12
C LEU A 328 22.81 -19.81 1.40
N PHE A 329 23.18 -19.91 0.13
CA PHE A 329 22.99 -21.11 -0.65
C PHE A 329 24.13 -22.10 -0.40
N ILE A 330 23.83 -23.21 0.29
CA ILE A 330 24.76 -24.31 0.51
C ILE A 330 24.25 -25.57 -0.19
N HIS A 331 22.97 -25.87 -0.01
CA HIS A 331 22.30 -27.01 -0.61
C HIS A 331 20.79 -26.81 -0.50
N LEU A 332 20.02 -27.12 -1.56
CA LEU A 332 18.56 -27.03 -1.54
C LEU A 332 17.94 -28.42 -1.32
N ASN A 333 17.06 -28.55 -0.34
CA ASN A 333 16.21 -29.71 -0.23
C ASN A 333 15.15 -29.71 -1.35
N LYS A 334 15.41 -30.44 -2.44
CA LYS A 334 14.49 -30.51 -3.60
C LYS A 334 13.11 -31.09 -3.28
N THR A 335 12.97 -31.85 -2.19
CA THR A 335 11.67 -32.43 -1.77
C THR A 335 10.82 -31.44 -0.98
N LEU A 336 11.45 -30.58 -0.18
CA LEU A 336 10.80 -29.54 0.61
C LEU A 336 11.58 -28.22 0.48
N PRO A 337 11.53 -27.57 -0.69
CA PRO A 337 12.39 -26.43 -0.99
C PRO A 337 12.00 -25.18 -0.21
N TRP A 338 10.74 -25.02 0.18
CA TRP A 338 10.28 -23.84 0.93
C TRP A 338 10.07 -24.19 2.41
N SER A 339 10.46 -23.28 3.31
CA SER A 339 10.31 -23.49 4.75
C SER A 339 8.85 -23.31 5.20
N PRO A 340 8.47 -23.79 6.39
CA PRO A 340 7.18 -23.45 7.01
C PRO A 340 6.97 -21.94 7.16
N CYS A 341 8.03 -21.15 7.38
CA CYS A 341 7.93 -19.71 7.47
C CYS A 341 7.60 -19.07 6.12
N SER A 342 8.31 -19.46 5.04
CA SER A 342 8.03 -18.98 3.69
C SER A 342 6.58 -19.30 3.27
N ALA A 343 6.12 -20.53 3.56
CA ALA A 343 4.76 -20.96 3.29
C ALA A 343 3.71 -20.13 4.04
N MET A 344 3.97 -19.78 5.31
CA MET A 344 3.08 -18.92 6.10
C MET A 344 2.97 -17.52 5.49
N TYR A 345 4.09 -16.86 5.19
CA TYR A 345 4.08 -15.50 4.65
C TYR A 345 3.41 -15.41 3.28
N LEU A 346 3.67 -16.37 2.38
CA LEU A 346 2.95 -16.46 1.11
C LEU A 346 1.45 -16.68 1.33
N THR A 347 1.09 -17.53 2.28
CA THR A 347 -0.32 -17.76 2.63
C THR A 347 -0.98 -16.47 3.10
N GLU A 348 -0.33 -15.70 3.97
CA GLU A 348 -0.87 -14.44 4.49
C GLU A 348 -1.02 -13.38 3.40
N LEU A 349 -0.04 -13.27 2.50
CA LEU A 349 -0.10 -12.38 1.33
C LEU A 349 -1.33 -12.70 0.47
N LEU A 350 -1.51 -13.98 0.11
CA LEU A 350 -2.59 -14.43 -0.75
C LEU A 350 -3.95 -14.31 -0.07
N ASP A 351 -4.06 -14.72 1.19
CA ASP A 351 -5.31 -14.65 1.96
C ASP A 351 -5.70 -13.21 2.32
N GLY A 352 -4.73 -12.31 2.41
CA GLY A 352 -4.95 -10.86 2.55
C GLY A 352 -5.48 -10.18 1.29
N GLY A 353 -5.48 -10.87 0.15
CA GLY A 353 -5.90 -10.31 -1.15
C GLY A 353 -4.84 -9.41 -1.80
N HIS A 354 -3.58 -9.54 -1.38
CA HIS A 354 -2.46 -8.79 -1.96
C HIS A 354 -1.91 -9.43 -3.24
N GLY A 355 -2.34 -10.67 -3.57
CA GLY A 355 -1.95 -11.40 -4.77
C GLY A 355 -3.03 -11.50 -5.85
N ASP A 356 -3.99 -10.57 -5.90
CA ASP A 356 -5.13 -10.64 -6.84
C ASP A 356 -4.69 -10.56 -8.33
N CYS A 357 -3.53 -9.96 -8.63
CA CYS A 357 -2.96 -9.93 -9.98
C CYS A 357 -2.36 -11.27 -10.44
N LEU A 358 -2.40 -12.31 -9.60
CA LEU A 358 -1.85 -13.63 -9.91
C LEU A 358 -2.96 -14.61 -10.34
N LEU A 359 -4.18 -14.12 -10.53
CA LEU A 359 -5.36 -14.96 -10.80
C LEU A 359 -5.59 -15.23 -12.29
N ASP A 360 -5.04 -14.39 -13.15
CA ASP A 360 -5.13 -14.51 -14.59
C ASP A 360 -4.08 -15.48 -15.13
N ALA A 361 -4.57 -16.53 -15.79
CA ALA A 361 -3.70 -17.48 -16.46
C ALA A 361 -3.11 -16.85 -17.74
N PRO A 362 -1.81 -17.08 -18.03
CA PRO A 362 -1.20 -16.58 -19.25
C PRO A 362 -1.85 -17.24 -20.48
N THR A 363 -2.01 -16.46 -21.55
CA THR A 363 -2.69 -16.89 -22.79
C THR A 363 -1.97 -18.07 -23.46
N SER A 364 -0.65 -18.14 -23.33
CA SER A 364 0.19 -19.23 -23.84
C SER A 364 1.43 -19.41 -22.98
N ALA A 365 1.78 -20.65 -22.65
CA ALA A 365 3.05 -20.95 -21.99
C ALA A 365 4.19 -21.05 -23.01
N LEU A 366 5.33 -20.43 -22.71
CA LEU A 366 6.58 -20.68 -23.43
C LEU A 366 6.99 -22.14 -23.16
N PRO A 367 7.21 -22.97 -24.19
CA PRO A 367 7.61 -24.36 -23.98
C PRO A 367 9.04 -24.39 -23.42
N LEU A 368 9.18 -24.80 -22.17
CA LEU A 368 10.48 -24.96 -21.54
C LEU A 368 11.06 -26.35 -21.87
N PRO A 369 12.41 -26.45 -22.00
CA PRO A 369 13.14 -27.70 -21.96
C PRO A 369 12.67 -28.68 -20.88
N THR A 370 12.40 -29.93 -21.25
CA THR A 370 12.09 -31.01 -20.28
C THR A 370 13.29 -31.90 -19.98
N ASP A 371 14.35 -31.83 -20.79
CA ASP A 371 15.56 -32.63 -20.59
C ASP A 371 16.39 -32.09 -19.43
N LEU A 372 17.16 -32.98 -18.80
CA LEU A 372 18.09 -32.60 -17.75
C LEU A 372 19.15 -31.60 -18.26
N PRO A 373 19.52 -30.58 -17.48
CA PRO A 373 20.42 -29.53 -17.93
C PRO A 373 21.73 -30.05 -18.53
N GLY A 374 22.41 -31.00 -17.85
CA GLY A 374 23.70 -31.56 -18.26
C GLY A 374 23.67 -32.47 -19.49
N ARG A 375 22.49 -32.82 -20.01
CA ARG A 375 22.34 -33.52 -21.31
C ARG A 375 22.46 -32.58 -22.49
N ARG A 376 22.26 -31.28 -22.27
CA ARG A 376 22.31 -30.28 -23.34
C ARG A 376 23.76 -29.87 -23.56
N ALA A 377 24.15 -29.76 -24.83
CA ALA A 377 25.47 -29.26 -25.21
C ALA A 377 25.78 -27.85 -24.65
N LEU A 378 24.74 -27.09 -24.28
CA LEU A 378 24.85 -25.78 -23.63
C LEU A 378 25.34 -25.84 -22.17
N TYR A 379 25.40 -27.03 -21.56
CA TYR A 379 25.80 -27.24 -20.16
C TYR A 379 26.72 -28.47 -20.01
N ASP A 380 27.61 -28.72 -20.96
CA ASP A 380 28.71 -29.67 -20.72
C ASP A 380 29.66 -29.16 -19.60
N LEU A 381 30.58 -30.01 -19.13
CA LEU A 381 31.44 -29.68 -17.98
C LEU A 381 32.32 -28.44 -18.21
N ASP A 382 32.87 -28.28 -19.41
CA ASP A 382 33.69 -27.12 -19.75
C ASP A 382 32.82 -25.86 -19.80
N GLN A 383 31.60 -25.97 -20.32
CA GLN A 383 30.66 -24.87 -20.39
C GLN A 383 30.14 -24.46 -19.02
N GLN A 384 29.89 -25.42 -18.12
CA GLN A 384 29.58 -25.15 -16.71
C GLN A 384 30.72 -24.35 -16.04
N CYS A 385 31.98 -24.76 -16.25
CA CYS A 385 33.14 -24.00 -15.75
C CYS A 385 33.23 -22.58 -16.32
N LYS A 386 32.98 -22.42 -17.63
CA LYS A 386 33.00 -21.10 -18.27
C LYS A 386 31.93 -20.16 -17.71
N GLN A 387 30.74 -20.67 -17.42
CA GLN A 387 29.62 -19.89 -16.88
C GLN A 387 29.92 -19.36 -15.47
N ILE A 388 30.59 -20.15 -14.64
CA ILE A 388 30.84 -19.79 -13.22
C ILE A 388 32.11 -18.94 -13.05
N PHE A 389 33.16 -19.24 -13.82
CA PHE A 389 34.48 -18.63 -13.64
C PHE A 389 34.94 -17.75 -14.82
N GLY A 390 34.22 -17.77 -15.93
CA GLY A 390 34.50 -17.00 -17.14
C GLY A 390 35.11 -17.83 -18.29
N LEU A 391 35.14 -17.24 -19.49
CA LEU A 391 35.45 -17.93 -20.76
C LEU A 391 36.81 -18.65 -20.82
N GLY A 392 37.77 -18.29 -19.96
CA GLY A 392 39.11 -18.88 -19.91
C GLY A 392 39.23 -20.15 -19.05
N PHE A 393 38.13 -20.61 -18.45
CA PHE A 393 38.12 -21.77 -17.57
C PHE A 393 37.59 -23.04 -18.25
N ARG A 394 38.11 -24.19 -17.81
CA ARG A 394 37.70 -25.54 -18.25
C ARG A 394 37.67 -26.48 -17.07
N HIS A 395 37.04 -27.65 -17.27
CA HIS A 395 36.95 -28.67 -16.24
C HIS A 395 38.33 -29.28 -15.90
N CYS A 396 38.57 -29.49 -14.61
CA CYS A 396 39.81 -30.09 -14.12
C CYS A 396 39.96 -31.57 -14.52
N PRO A 397 41.05 -31.98 -15.17
CA PRO A 397 41.20 -33.34 -15.70
C PRO A 397 41.32 -34.42 -14.61
N ASN A 398 41.75 -34.08 -13.40
CA ASN A 398 41.99 -35.02 -12.29
C ASN A 398 41.02 -34.80 -11.11
N THR A 399 39.72 -34.88 -11.38
CA THR A 399 38.69 -34.82 -10.34
C THR A 399 38.66 -36.12 -9.53
N SER A 400 38.60 -36.03 -8.20
CA SER A 400 38.57 -37.24 -7.35
C SER A 400 37.23 -37.98 -7.52
N ALA A 401 37.21 -39.28 -7.26
CA ALA A 401 35.97 -40.07 -7.36
C ALA A 401 34.85 -39.60 -6.40
N GLN A 402 35.21 -38.94 -5.30
CA GLN A 402 34.27 -38.36 -4.34
C GLN A 402 33.68 -37.04 -4.83
N ASP A 403 34.41 -36.33 -5.70
CA ASP A 403 33.99 -35.04 -6.26
C ASP A 403 33.17 -35.18 -7.55
N ILE A 404 33.20 -36.36 -8.19
CA ILE A 404 32.35 -36.64 -9.36
C ILE A 404 30.89 -36.39 -8.99
N CYS A 405 30.22 -35.54 -9.76
CA CYS A 405 28.86 -35.02 -9.53
C CYS A 405 28.68 -34.14 -8.28
N ALA A 406 29.44 -34.34 -7.21
CA ALA A 406 29.31 -33.58 -5.97
C ALA A 406 29.97 -32.19 -6.03
N GLN A 407 31.05 -32.04 -6.80
CA GLN A 407 31.84 -30.82 -6.84
C GLN A 407 32.49 -30.58 -8.21
N LEU A 408 32.19 -29.42 -8.79
CA LEU A 408 32.79 -28.93 -10.02
C LEU A 408 34.10 -28.22 -9.70
N TRP A 409 35.17 -28.67 -10.34
CA TRP A 409 36.51 -28.11 -10.24
C TRP A 409 36.94 -27.59 -11.61
N CYS A 410 37.42 -26.35 -11.65
CA CYS A 410 37.75 -25.66 -12.90
C CYS A 410 39.16 -25.10 -12.85
N HIS A 411 39.88 -25.11 -13.97
CA HIS A 411 41.20 -24.48 -14.09
C HIS A 411 41.21 -23.48 -15.25
N MET A 412 42.09 -22.49 -15.15
CA MET A 412 42.39 -21.58 -16.27
C MET A 412 43.46 -22.20 -17.18
N ASP A 413 43.38 -21.97 -18.49
CA ASP A 413 44.42 -22.43 -19.44
C ASP A 413 45.76 -21.69 -19.14
N GLY A 414 46.77 -22.39 -18.58
CA GLY A 414 48.05 -21.83 -18.13
C GLY A 414 49.13 -22.87 -17.77
N THR A 415 50.34 -22.43 -17.41
CA THR A 415 51.53 -23.31 -17.18
C THR A 415 51.50 -24.15 -15.91
N GLU A 416 50.56 -23.91 -14.98
CA GLU A 416 50.32 -24.72 -13.77
C GLU A 416 48.80 -24.94 -13.59
N PRO A 417 48.31 -26.19 -13.52
CA PRO A 417 46.88 -26.50 -13.41
C PRO A 417 46.39 -26.34 -11.97
N LEU A 418 46.29 -25.10 -11.49
CA LEU A 418 45.62 -24.82 -10.23
C LEU A 418 44.10 -24.94 -10.44
N CYS A 419 43.48 -25.87 -9.72
CA CYS A 419 42.02 -26.05 -9.73
C CYS A 419 41.35 -25.11 -8.72
N HIS A 420 40.28 -24.48 -9.17
CA HIS A 420 39.46 -23.52 -8.45
C HIS A 420 38.04 -24.07 -8.27
N THR A 421 37.39 -23.65 -7.20
CA THR A 421 35.97 -23.89 -6.92
C THR A 421 35.38 -22.71 -6.13
N LYS A 422 34.05 -22.54 -6.12
CA LYS A 422 33.36 -21.59 -5.22
C LYS A 422 32.85 -22.31 -3.96
N ASN A 423 32.83 -21.60 -2.84
CA ASN A 423 32.52 -22.13 -1.52
C ASN A 423 31.02 -22.45 -1.41
N GLY A 424 30.65 -23.73 -1.21
CA GLY A 424 29.25 -24.13 -1.01
C GLY A 424 28.71 -25.25 -1.90
N SER A 425 29.52 -26.23 -2.30
CA SER A 425 29.08 -27.37 -3.14
C SER A 425 28.50 -26.90 -4.48
N LEU A 426 29.34 -26.86 -5.51
CA LEU A 426 28.90 -26.68 -6.91
C LEU A 426 28.76 -28.07 -7.53
N PRO A 427 27.64 -28.80 -7.38
CA PRO A 427 27.50 -30.09 -8.02
C PRO A 427 27.50 -29.92 -9.54
N TRP A 428 27.89 -30.98 -10.24
CA TRP A 428 27.73 -31.01 -11.69
C TRP A 428 26.23 -30.98 -12.01
N ALA A 429 25.86 -30.37 -13.12
CA ALA A 429 24.46 -30.30 -13.53
C ALA A 429 23.80 -31.69 -13.62
N ASP A 430 22.57 -31.84 -13.14
CA ASP A 430 21.80 -33.07 -13.30
C ASP A 430 21.76 -33.45 -14.80
N GLY A 431 22.00 -34.73 -15.11
CA GLY A 431 22.13 -35.26 -16.48
C GLY A 431 23.52 -35.19 -17.09
N THR A 432 24.52 -34.61 -16.40
CA THR A 432 25.91 -34.58 -16.90
C THR A 432 26.49 -36.00 -16.92
N PRO A 433 27.10 -36.47 -18.03
CA PRO A 433 27.77 -37.77 -18.06
C PRO A 433 28.92 -37.85 -17.05
N CYS A 434 28.87 -38.81 -16.13
CA CYS A 434 29.88 -39.02 -15.10
C CYS A 434 30.68 -40.32 -15.29
N GLY A 435 30.28 -41.14 -16.26
CA GLY A 435 30.97 -42.36 -16.65
C GLY A 435 30.22 -43.06 -17.79
N PRO A 436 30.76 -44.17 -18.33
CA PRO A 436 30.07 -44.94 -19.37
C PRO A 436 28.69 -45.42 -18.89
N GLY A 437 27.61 -44.95 -19.52
CA GLY A 437 26.23 -45.30 -19.15
C GLY A 437 25.77 -44.78 -17.78
N HIS A 438 26.43 -43.76 -17.25
CA HIS A 438 26.10 -43.15 -15.95
C HIS A 438 25.96 -41.63 -16.07
N LEU A 439 25.02 -41.07 -15.32
CA LEU A 439 24.71 -39.64 -15.29
C LEU A 439 24.69 -39.11 -13.86
N CYS A 440 24.99 -37.81 -13.71
CA CYS A 440 24.80 -37.12 -12.45
C CYS A 440 23.32 -36.92 -12.16
N TRP A 441 22.91 -37.23 -10.93
CA TRP A 441 21.59 -36.93 -10.38
C TRP A 441 21.74 -36.64 -8.89
N ASP A 442 21.36 -35.44 -8.48
CA ASP A 442 21.39 -35.00 -7.08
C ASP A 442 22.77 -35.14 -6.43
N GLY A 443 23.80 -34.70 -7.15
CA GLY A 443 25.19 -34.75 -6.70
C GLY A 443 25.82 -36.15 -6.73
N SER A 444 25.11 -37.18 -7.20
CA SER A 444 25.58 -38.56 -7.26
C SER A 444 25.67 -39.09 -8.69
N CYS A 445 26.64 -39.95 -8.98
CA CYS A 445 26.77 -40.62 -10.29
C CYS A 445 25.97 -41.93 -10.30
N LEU A 446 24.86 -41.97 -11.03
CA LEU A 446 23.91 -43.09 -11.08
C LEU A 446 23.80 -43.69 -12.49
N PRO A 447 23.37 -44.95 -12.64
CA PRO A 447 23.10 -45.54 -13.95
C PRO A 447 22.05 -44.74 -14.73
N GLU A 448 22.28 -44.55 -16.04
CA GLU A 448 21.41 -43.78 -16.93
C GLU A 448 19.94 -44.25 -16.89
N GLU A 449 19.72 -45.57 -16.82
CA GLU A 449 18.37 -46.17 -16.71
C GLU A 449 17.64 -45.78 -15.42
N GLU A 450 18.36 -45.55 -14.33
CA GLU A 450 17.79 -45.15 -13.04
C GLU A 450 17.39 -43.67 -13.06
N VAL A 451 18.24 -42.82 -13.64
CA VAL A 451 18.04 -41.37 -13.74
C VAL A 451 16.88 -41.03 -14.69
N GLU A 452 16.79 -41.72 -15.82
CA GLU A 452 15.74 -41.46 -16.82
C GLU A 452 14.41 -42.14 -16.50
N ARG A 453 14.35 -42.94 -15.43
CA ARG A 453 13.14 -43.67 -15.07
C ARG A 453 12.01 -42.68 -14.76
N PRO A 454 10.89 -42.73 -15.51
CA PRO A 454 9.76 -41.85 -15.23
C PRO A 454 9.21 -42.14 -13.84
N LYS A 455 9.21 -41.13 -12.97
CA LYS A 455 8.57 -41.23 -11.66
C LYS A 455 7.07 -41.06 -11.83
N THR A 456 6.27 -41.83 -11.08
CA THR A 456 4.81 -41.75 -11.14
C THR A 456 4.35 -40.41 -10.58
N VAL A 457 3.67 -39.61 -11.40
CA VAL A 457 3.03 -38.36 -10.97
C VAL A 457 1.93 -38.69 -9.96
N VAL A 458 1.99 -38.10 -8.77
CA VAL A 458 0.97 -38.26 -7.73
C VAL A 458 0.39 -36.88 -7.44
N ASP A 459 -0.86 -36.64 -7.84
CA ASP A 459 -1.57 -35.41 -7.47
C ASP A 459 -1.94 -35.44 -5.98
N GLY A 460 -1.92 -34.27 -5.34
CA GLY A 460 -2.24 -34.16 -3.92
C GLY A 460 -3.72 -34.29 -3.61
N GLY A 461 -4.03 -34.87 -2.45
CA GLY A 461 -5.37 -34.95 -1.89
C GLY A 461 -5.49 -34.25 -0.52
N TRP A 462 -6.65 -33.65 -0.28
CA TRP A 462 -6.94 -32.95 0.97
C TRP A 462 -7.13 -33.95 2.10
N ALA A 463 -6.36 -33.80 3.18
CA ALA A 463 -6.62 -34.45 4.45
C ALA A 463 -7.97 -33.98 5.04
N PRO A 464 -8.52 -34.72 6.02
CA PRO A 464 -9.67 -34.26 6.80
C PRO A 464 -9.43 -32.89 7.45
N TRP A 465 -10.50 -32.15 7.70
CA TRP A 465 -10.43 -30.91 8.45
C TRP A 465 -9.91 -31.15 9.87
N GLY A 466 -8.90 -30.36 10.26
CA GLY A 466 -8.43 -30.32 11.63
C GLY A 466 -9.47 -29.74 12.59
N PRO A 467 -9.23 -29.83 13.91
CA PRO A 467 -10.12 -29.23 14.90
C PRO A 467 -10.23 -27.71 14.72
N TRP A 468 -11.27 -27.14 15.29
CA TRP A 468 -11.38 -25.69 15.41
C TRP A 468 -10.30 -25.17 16.36
N GLY A 469 -9.57 -24.15 15.94
CA GLY A 469 -8.61 -23.44 16.77
C GLY A 469 -9.29 -22.56 17.80
N GLU A 470 -8.48 -21.79 18.54
CA GLU A 470 -9.00 -20.86 19.54
C GLU A 470 -9.84 -19.75 18.90
N CYS A 471 -10.85 -19.29 19.64
CA CYS A 471 -11.65 -18.16 19.22
C CYS A 471 -10.86 -16.85 19.39
N SER A 472 -10.89 -15.99 18.38
CA SER A 472 -10.21 -14.69 18.43
C SER A 472 -10.73 -13.74 19.52
N ARG A 473 -11.94 -13.99 20.04
CA ARG A 473 -12.59 -13.17 21.08
C ARG A 473 -13.33 -14.07 22.07
N THR A 474 -13.52 -13.56 23.28
CA THR A 474 -14.24 -14.24 24.36
C THR A 474 -15.68 -13.76 24.53
N CYS A 475 -16.09 -12.74 23.79
CA CYS A 475 -17.46 -12.21 23.72
C CYS A 475 -17.61 -11.29 22.49
N GLY A 476 -18.85 -10.98 22.15
CA GLY A 476 -19.29 -10.00 21.15
C GLY A 476 -18.95 -10.40 19.72
N GLY A 477 -18.77 -11.70 19.47
CA GLY A 477 -18.46 -12.26 18.16
C GLY A 477 -16.99 -12.32 17.81
N GLY A 478 -16.34 -13.45 18.10
CA GLY A 478 -15.04 -13.82 17.58
C GLY A 478 -15.14 -14.75 16.37
N VAL A 479 -13.97 -15.13 15.86
CA VAL A 479 -13.81 -16.02 14.72
C VAL A 479 -12.77 -17.08 15.06
N GLN A 480 -13.08 -18.32 14.74
CA GLN A 480 -12.17 -19.46 14.87
C GLN A 480 -11.98 -20.15 13.52
N PHE A 481 -10.81 -20.75 13.32
CA PHE A 481 -10.42 -21.35 12.06
C PHE A 481 -10.19 -22.86 12.20
N SER A 482 -10.51 -23.60 11.16
CA SER A 482 -10.15 -25.01 10.99
C SER A 482 -9.40 -25.13 9.66
N HIS A 483 -8.28 -25.84 9.68
CA HIS A 483 -7.36 -25.98 8.55
C HIS A 483 -7.28 -27.43 8.10
N ARG A 484 -6.91 -27.66 6.84
CA ARG A 484 -6.53 -28.97 6.33
C ARG A 484 -5.30 -28.85 5.44
N GLU A 485 -4.57 -29.94 5.34
CA GLU A 485 -3.32 -30.03 4.59
C GLU A 485 -3.49 -30.90 3.35
N CYS A 486 -2.73 -30.59 2.30
CA CYS A 486 -2.71 -31.37 1.07
C CYS A 486 -1.73 -32.54 1.21
N LYS A 487 -2.13 -33.58 1.96
CA LYS A 487 -1.25 -34.69 2.34
C LYS A 487 -1.87 -36.09 2.25
N ASP A 488 -3.07 -36.20 1.71
CA ASP A 488 -3.80 -37.48 1.61
C ASP A 488 -4.22 -37.77 0.15
N PRO A 489 -3.26 -38.06 -0.76
CA PRO A 489 -1.80 -38.14 -0.56
C PRO A 489 -1.07 -36.79 -0.74
N GLU A 490 0.22 -36.71 -0.41
CA GLU A 490 1.06 -35.54 -0.76
C GLU A 490 1.36 -35.51 -2.26
N PRO A 491 1.39 -34.33 -2.91
CA PRO A 491 1.82 -34.21 -4.30
C PRO A 491 3.27 -34.68 -4.49
N GLN A 492 3.52 -35.51 -5.50
CA GLN A 492 4.87 -36.00 -5.82
C GLN A 492 5.13 -35.97 -7.33
N ASN A 493 6.40 -35.85 -7.71
CA ASN A 493 6.90 -36.00 -9.08
C ASN A 493 6.19 -35.08 -10.09
N GLY A 494 5.96 -33.82 -9.72
CA GLY A 494 5.25 -32.85 -10.57
C GLY A 494 3.73 -32.96 -10.51
N GLY A 495 3.18 -33.73 -9.57
CA GLY A 495 1.74 -33.79 -9.32
C GLY A 495 1.19 -32.46 -8.81
N ARG A 496 -0.08 -32.22 -9.11
CA ARG A 496 -0.78 -30.97 -8.81
C ARG A 496 -1.03 -30.84 -7.32
N TYR A 497 -0.90 -29.63 -6.81
CA TYR A 497 -1.36 -29.29 -5.46
C TYR A 497 -2.89 -29.33 -5.37
N CYS A 498 -3.41 -29.57 -4.18
CA CYS A 498 -4.84 -29.65 -3.93
C CYS A 498 -5.55 -28.33 -4.25
N LEU A 499 -6.61 -28.39 -5.05
CA LEU A 499 -7.50 -27.27 -5.31
C LEU A 499 -8.67 -27.29 -4.33
N GLY A 500 -9.14 -26.12 -3.87
CA GLY A 500 -10.26 -26.02 -2.94
C GLY A 500 -9.91 -25.36 -1.60
N ARG A 501 -10.89 -25.26 -0.70
CA ARG A 501 -10.71 -24.54 0.58
C ARG A 501 -9.64 -25.20 1.46
N ARG A 502 -8.57 -24.50 1.85
CA ARG A 502 -7.55 -24.95 2.81
C ARG A 502 -7.86 -24.55 4.26
N ALA A 503 -8.66 -23.49 4.42
CA ALA A 503 -9.14 -23.01 5.69
C ALA A 503 -10.66 -22.78 5.62
N LYS A 504 -11.35 -23.08 6.70
CA LYS A 504 -12.73 -22.66 6.97
C LYS A 504 -12.77 -21.93 8.29
N TYR A 505 -13.73 -21.05 8.44
CA TYR A 505 -13.90 -20.21 9.61
C TYR A 505 -15.38 -20.15 10.00
N GLN A 506 -15.62 -19.91 11.28
CA GLN A 506 -16.98 -19.72 11.82
C GLN A 506 -16.93 -18.74 12.99
N SER A 507 -18.09 -18.15 13.32
CA SER A 507 -18.24 -17.32 14.51
C SER A 507 -18.15 -18.15 15.79
N CYS A 508 -17.74 -17.50 16.88
CA CYS A 508 -17.67 -18.06 18.23
C CYS A 508 -17.88 -16.94 19.25
N HIS A 509 -18.30 -17.29 20.48
CA HIS A 509 -18.56 -16.34 21.57
C HIS A 509 -19.42 -15.14 21.13
N THR A 510 -20.61 -15.42 20.59
CA THR A 510 -21.51 -14.42 19.98
C THR A 510 -22.33 -13.64 21.01
N GLU A 511 -22.29 -14.02 22.27
CA GLU A 511 -22.90 -13.29 23.38
C GLU A 511 -22.31 -11.88 23.51
N GLU A 512 -23.14 -10.87 23.78
CA GLU A 512 -22.66 -9.50 23.91
C GLU A 512 -21.64 -9.33 25.04
N CYS A 513 -20.62 -8.49 24.80
CA CYS A 513 -19.64 -8.18 25.82
C CYS A 513 -20.24 -7.32 26.95
N PRO A 514 -19.73 -7.43 28.18
CA PRO A 514 -20.08 -6.51 29.26
C PRO A 514 -19.84 -5.05 28.85
N PRO A 515 -20.72 -4.10 29.23
CA PRO A 515 -20.57 -2.70 28.87
C PRO A 515 -19.35 -2.09 29.58
N ASP A 516 -18.28 -1.86 28.83
CA ASP A 516 -17.05 -1.19 29.27
C ASP A 516 -16.97 0.28 28.78
N GLY A 517 -17.94 0.70 27.97
CA GLY A 517 -18.00 2.02 27.36
C GLY A 517 -17.02 2.23 26.21
N LYS A 518 -16.39 1.17 25.67
CA LYS A 518 -15.42 1.24 24.57
C LYS A 518 -15.75 0.23 23.48
N SER A 519 -15.36 0.53 22.25
CA SER A 519 -15.45 -0.47 21.18
C SER A 519 -14.25 -1.43 21.22
N PHE A 520 -14.40 -2.64 20.70
CA PHE A 520 -13.28 -3.59 20.63
C PHE A 520 -12.10 -3.08 19.79
N ARG A 521 -12.36 -2.23 18.77
CA ARG A 521 -11.29 -1.58 18.01
C ARG A 521 -10.60 -0.47 18.82
N GLU A 522 -11.33 0.21 19.69
CA GLU A 522 -10.77 1.21 20.60
C GLU A 522 -9.84 0.57 21.62
N GLN A 523 -10.21 -0.57 22.21
CA GLN A 523 -9.33 -1.35 23.09
C GLN A 523 -8.01 -1.74 22.38
N GLN A 524 -8.07 -2.08 21.09
CA GLN A 524 -6.87 -2.38 20.28
C GLN A 524 -5.98 -1.14 20.08
N CYS A 525 -6.54 0.04 19.83
CA CYS A 525 -5.76 1.28 19.75
C CYS A 525 -5.14 1.67 21.12
N GLU A 526 -5.89 1.50 22.21
CA GLU A 526 -5.42 1.85 23.55
C GLU A 526 -4.21 1.06 24.01
N LYS A 527 -3.99 -0.14 23.47
CA LYS A 527 -2.75 -0.92 23.66
C LYS A 527 -1.48 -0.10 23.35
N TYR A 528 -1.58 0.93 22.51
CA TYR A 528 -0.47 1.79 22.10
C TYR A 528 -0.43 3.14 22.84
N ASN A 529 -1.26 3.35 23.87
CA ASN A 529 -1.16 4.49 24.79
C ASN A 529 0.06 4.33 25.72
N ALA A 530 1.25 4.18 25.14
CA ALA A 530 2.52 3.94 25.83
C ALA A 530 3.41 5.18 25.80
N TYR A 531 4.41 5.22 26.70
CA TYR A 531 5.33 6.34 26.91
C TYR A 531 6.16 6.73 25.67
N ASN A 532 6.23 5.86 24.65
CA ASN A 532 6.96 6.13 23.41
C ASN A 532 6.21 7.08 22.46
N TYR A 533 4.96 7.43 22.76
CA TYR A 533 4.15 8.34 21.95
C TYR A 533 3.57 9.43 22.84
N THR A 534 4.32 10.51 23.02
CA THR A 534 3.91 11.65 23.83
C THR A 534 3.54 12.86 22.98
N ASP A 535 2.73 13.74 23.54
CA ASP A 535 2.53 15.08 23.01
C ASP A 535 3.75 15.99 23.26
N VAL A 536 3.62 17.25 22.83
CA VAL A 536 4.63 18.31 22.98
C VAL A 536 4.96 18.59 24.45
N ASP A 537 4.04 18.27 25.37
CA ASP A 537 4.18 18.47 26.80
C ASP A 537 4.67 17.19 27.53
N GLY A 538 4.98 16.12 26.78
CA GLY A 538 5.46 14.85 27.32
C GLY A 538 4.37 13.93 27.88
N ASN A 539 3.08 14.25 27.69
CA ASN A 539 1.97 13.38 28.11
C ASN A 539 1.70 12.31 27.06
N PRO A 540 1.38 11.06 27.46
CA PRO A 540 1.08 10.00 26.52
C PRO A 540 -0.15 10.34 25.65
N LEU A 541 -0.03 10.15 24.34
CA LEU A 541 -1.12 10.34 23.39
C LEU A 541 -2.20 9.28 23.63
N GLN A 542 -3.47 9.73 23.62
CA GLN A 542 -4.62 8.84 23.63
C GLN A 542 -5.01 8.46 22.20
N TRP A 543 -4.73 7.22 21.81
CA TRP A 543 -5.05 6.69 20.49
C TRP A 543 -6.50 6.21 20.42
N VAL A 544 -7.22 6.65 19.40
CA VAL A 544 -8.62 6.25 19.11
C VAL A 544 -8.75 5.76 17.68
N PRO A 545 -9.73 4.90 17.36
CA PRO A 545 -9.92 4.39 16.00
C PRO A 545 -10.14 5.51 14.98
N LYS A 546 -9.55 5.36 13.79
CA LYS A 546 -9.77 6.24 12.64
C LYS A 546 -10.47 5.47 11.53
N TYR A 547 -11.64 5.95 11.10
CA TYR A 547 -12.37 5.43 9.95
C TYR A 547 -12.49 6.47 8.82
N ALA A 548 -12.64 7.75 9.17
CA ALA A 548 -12.67 8.85 8.21
C ALA A 548 -11.39 8.89 7.35
N GLY A 549 -11.56 8.90 6.03
CA GLY A 549 -10.45 8.88 5.06
C GLY A 549 -9.76 7.52 4.86
N VAL A 550 -10.23 6.42 5.49
CA VAL A 550 -9.67 5.08 5.30
C VAL A 550 -10.37 4.37 4.13
N SER A 551 -9.59 3.87 3.18
CA SER A 551 -10.11 3.13 2.03
C SER A 551 -10.91 1.90 2.48
N PRO A 552 -12.00 1.49 1.79
CA PRO A 552 -12.75 0.28 2.14
C PRO A 552 -11.90 -1.00 2.20
N ARG A 553 -10.82 -1.08 1.40
CA ARG A 553 -9.89 -2.22 1.39
C ARG A 553 -9.03 -2.27 2.64
N ASP A 554 -8.69 -1.12 3.20
CA ASP A 554 -7.81 -0.99 4.35
C ASP A 554 -8.55 -0.97 5.70
N ARG A 555 -9.88 -1.10 5.70
CA ARG A 555 -10.73 -1.00 6.90
C ARG A 555 -10.44 -2.03 7.99
N CYS A 556 -9.72 -3.11 7.66
CA CYS A 556 -9.32 -4.13 8.61
C CYS A 556 -7.84 -4.04 9.03
N LYS A 557 -7.14 -2.95 8.70
CA LYS A 557 -5.89 -2.55 9.37
C LYS A 557 -6.21 -1.70 10.60
N LEU A 558 -5.29 -1.66 11.56
CA LEU A 558 -5.48 -0.89 12.79
C LEU A 558 -5.02 0.57 12.61
N PHE A 559 -5.85 1.38 11.95
CA PHE A 559 -5.67 2.84 11.89
C PHE A 559 -6.13 3.49 13.19
N CYS A 560 -5.19 4.16 13.86
CA CYS A 560 -5.47 4.93 15.07
C CYS A 560 -5.03 6.38 14.89
N ARG A 561 -5.80 7.32 15.43
CA ARG A 561 -5.49 8.75 15.46
C ARG A 561 -5.36 9.25 16.90
N ALA A 562 -4.55 10.28 17.12
CA ALA A 562 -4.52 10.92 18.43
C ALA A 562 -5.84 11.66 18.69
N ARG A 563 -6.39 11.49 19.89
CA ARG A 563 -7.66 12.10 20.29
C ARG A 563 -7.52 13.64 20.27
N GLY A 564 -8.45 14.29 19.57
CA GLY A 564 -8.48 15.76 19.45
C GLY A 564 -7.44 16.34 18.49
N ARG A 565 -6.70 15.51 17.74
CA ARG A 565 -5.67 15.96 16.81
C ARG A 565 -5.72 15.24 15.46
N SER A 566 -4.89 15.67 14.51
CA SER A 566 -4.89 15.18 13.12
C SER A 566 -3.87 14.08 12.86
N GLU A 567 -2.87 13.88 13.73
CA GLU A 567 -1.90 12.80 13.56
C GLU A 567 -2.54 11.41 13.66
N PHE A 568 -2.10 10.50 12.80
CA PHE A 568 -2.56 9.12 12.76
C PHE A 568 -1.42 8.16 12.42
N LYS A 569 -1.61 6.88 12.79
CA LYS A 569 -0.66 5.80 12.54
C LYS A 569 -1.41 4.49 12.27
N VAL A 570 -0.77 3.60 11.50
CA VAL A 570 -1.19 2.21 11.33
C VAL A 570 -0.33 1.36 12.26
N PHE A 571 -0.93 0.80 13.32
CA PHE A 571 -0.18 0.04 14.32
C PHE A 571 -0.05 -1.45 13.99
N GLU A 572 -1.07 -2.00 13.33
CA GLU A 572 -1.12 -3.42 12.96
C GLU A 572 -1.62 -3.55 11.52
N ALA A 573 -1.00 -4.43 10.75
CA ALA A 573 -1.42 -4.75 9.38
C ALA A 573 -2.82 -5.38 9.33
N LYS A 574 -3.30 -5.91 10.45
CA LYS A 574 -4.62 -6.51 10.60
C LYS A 574 -5.14 -6.32 12.02
N VAL A 575 -6.40 -5.91 12.16
CA VAL A 575 -7.14 -5.95 13.43
C VAL A 575 -7.49 -7.40 13.82
N ILE A 576 -7.68 -7.66 15.11
CA ILE A 576 -8.08 -8.98 15.60
C ILE A 576 -9.37 -9.44 14.90
N ASP A 577 -9.44 -10.70 14.48
CA ASP A 577 -10.61 -11.22 13.77
C ASP A 577 -11.88 -11.11 14.62
N GLY A 578 -13.01 -10.79 13.98
CA GLY A 578 -14.26 -10.46 14.66
C GLY A 578 -14.43 -8.97 14.98
N THR A 579 -13.41 -8.14 14.79
CA THR A 579 -13.55 -6.68 14.94
C THR A 579 -14.44 -6.10 13.83
N LEU A 580 -15.41 -5.24 14.17
CA LEU A 580 -16.23 -4.55 13.17
C LEU A 580 -15.37 -3.73 12.19
N CYS A 581 -15.78 -3.73 10.92
CA CYS A 581 -15.11 -2.98 9.83
C CYS A 581 -15.32 -1.47 9.90
N GLY A 582 -16.41 -1.04 10.53
CA GLY A 582 -16.81 0.35 10.63
C GLY A 582 -17.98 0.50 11.59
N PRO A 583 -18.22 1.69 12.15
CA PRO A 583 -19.34 1.93 13.04
C PRO A 583 -20.72 1.83 12.37
N GLU A 584 -20.77 1.94 11.04
CA GLU A 584 -21.99 1.91 10.23
C GLU A 584 -22.38 0.51 9.73
N THR A 585 -21.55 -0.50 9.96
CA THR A 585 -21.70 -1.81 9.36
C THR A 585 -21.61 -2.91 10.41
N LEU A 586 -22.32 -3.99 10.16
CA LEU A 586 -22.22 -5.24 10.92
C LEU A 586 -21.12 -6.15 10.35
N ALA A 587 -20.50 -5.77 9.23
CA ALA A 587 -19.39 -6.51 8.68
C ALA A 587 -18.22 -6.56 9.67
N ILE A 588 -17.63 -7.74 9.80
CA ILE A 588 -16.49 -8.00 10.68
C ILE A 588 -15.24 -8.26 9.86
N CYS A 589 -14.08 -8.04 10.47
CA CYS A 589 -12.79 -8.35 9.90
C CYS A 589 -12.47 -9.83 10.09
N VAL A 590 -12.15 -10.50 8.99
CA VAL A 590 -11.64 -11.88 8.95
C VAL A 590 -10.42 -11.89 8.04
N ARG A 591 -9.24 -12.17 8.60
CA ARG A 591 -7.93 -12.16 7.93
C ARG A 591 -7.66 -10.89 7.12
N GLY A 592 -7.90 -9.74 7.75
CA GLY A 592 -7.58 -8.44 7.16
C GLY A 592 -8.59 -7.95 6.12
N GLN A 593 -9.74 -8.61 5.98
CA GLN A 593 -10.77 -8.23 5.03
C GLN A 593 -12.16 -8.18 5.67
N CYS A 594 -13.01 -7.30 5.16
CA CYS A 594 -14.40 -7.19 5.60
C CYS A 594 -15.26 -8.32 5.03
N VAL A 595 -15.89 -9.08 5.92
CA VAL A 595 -16.89 -10.10 5.59
C VAL A 595 -18.24 -9.72 6.18
N LYS A 596 -19.33 -10.10 5.50
CA LYS A 596 -20.68 -9.83 5.97
C LYS A 596 -20.96 -10.65 7.22
N ALA A 597 -21.60 -10.04 8.21
CA ALA A 597 -22.11 -10.70 9.39
C ALA A 597 -23.45 -10.07 9.79
N GLY A 598 -24.25 -10.85 10.51
CA GLY A 598 -25.51 -10.39 11.08
C GLY A 598 -25.31 -9.61 12.37
N CYS A 599 -26.39 -9.04 12.89
CA CYS A 599 -26.38 -8.34 14.17
C CYS A 599 -26.26 -9.28 15.38
N ASP A 600 -26.38 -10.57 15.15
CA ASP A 600 -26.15 -11.69 16.07
C ASP A 600 -24.67 -12.09 16.16
N HIS A 601 -23.79 -11.31 15.51
CA HIS A 601 -22.35 -11.56 15.40
C HIS A 601 -21.96 -12.84 14.65
N VAL A 602 -22.90 -13.40 13.88
CA VAL A 602 -22.68 -14.61 13.09
C VAL A 602 -22.28 -14.24 11.66
N VAL A 603 -21.15 -14.77 11.20
CA VAL A 603 -20.67 -14.62 9.80
C VAL A 603 -21.72 -15.12 8.83
N ASP A 604 -21.94 -14.35 7.75
CA ASP A 604 -22.93 -14.63 6.70
C ASP A 604 -24.39 -14.76 7.21
N SER A 605 -24.67 -14.40 8.48
CA SER A 605 -26.04 -14.34 8.99
C SER A 605 -26.84 -13.23 8.30
N PRO A 606 -28.08 -13.52 7.86
CA PRO A 606 -28.93 -12.53 7.20
C PRO A 606 -29.63 -11.59 8.20
N ILE A 607 -29.52 -11.83 9.50
CA ILE A 607 -30.25 -11.10 10.54
C ILE A 607 -29.69 -9.68 10.67
N LYS A 608 -30.58 -8.68 10.59
CA LYS A 608 -30.23 -7.26 10.65
C LYS A 608 -30.80 -6.59 11.89
N LEU A 609 -30.23 -5.44 12.23
CA LEU A 609 -30.85 -4.52 13.18
C LEU A 609 -32.13 -3.95 12.55
N ASP A 610 -33.18 -3.87 13.34
CA ASP A 610 -34.39 -3.15 12.96
C ASP A 610 -34.22 -1.63 13.10
N ARG A 611 -35.28 -0.87 12.80
CA ARG A 611 -35.27 0.59 12.93
C ARG A 611 -35.07 1.10 14.37
N CYS A 612 -35.25 0.23 15.37
CA CYS A 612 -35.06 0.51 16.78
C CYS A 612 -33.68 0.09 17.30
N GLY A 613 -32.84 -0.50 16.45
CA GLY A 613 -31.53 -1.04 16.84
C GLY A 613 -31.61 -2.37 17.59
N VAL A 614 -32.72 -3.10 17.46
CA VAL A 614 -32.89 -4.44 18.03
C VAL A 614 -32.55 -5.48 16.96
N CYS A 615 -31.70 -6.44 17.30
CA CYS A 615 -31.30 -7.50 16.37
C CYS A 615 -32.46 -8.47 16.12
N GLY A 616 -32.83 -8.66 14.85
CA GLY A 616 -33.99 -9.48 14.48
C GLY A 616 -35.33 -8.90 14.96
N GLY A 617 -35.35 -7.62 15.35
CA GLY A 617 -36.54 -6.96 15.85
C GLY A 617 -37.56 -6.64 14.75
N LYS A 618 -38.80 -6.38 15.18
CA LYS A 618 -39.92 -6.03 14.27
C LYS A 618 -40.09 -4.52 14.09
N GLY A 619 -39.28 -3.69 14.75
CA GLY A 619 -39.34 -2.23 14.67
C GLY A 619 -40.47 -1.58 15.47
N ASN A 620 -41.11 -2.28 16.40
CA ASN A 620 -42.24 -1.76 17.20
C ASN A 620 -41.85 -1.31 18.63
N SER A 621 -40.60 -1.51 19.04
CA SER A 621 -40.09 -1.14 20.38
C SER A 621 -39.71 0.34 20.51
N CYS A 622 -39.82 1.11 19.44
CA CYS A 622 -39.44 2.52 19.39
C CYS A 622 -40.42 3.32 18.52
N ARG A 623 -40.41 4.65 18.72
CA ARG A 623 -41.17 5.62 17.92
C ARG A 623 -40.25 6.52 17.12
N LYS A 624 -40.65 6.87 15.90
CA LYS A 624 -39.92 7.80 15.03
C LYS A 624 -40.12 9.23 15.52
N VAL A 625 -39.04 9.98 15.61
CA VAL A 625 -39.01 11.41 15.88
C VAL A 625 -38.42 12.11 14.66
N SER A 626 -39.10 13.14 14.18
CA SER A 626 -38.64 13.95 13.05
C SER A 626 -39.04 15.39 13.19
N GLY A 627 -38.21 16.30 12.68
CA GLY A 627 -38.52 17.72 12.66
C GLY A 627 -37.60 18.52 11.73
N SER A 628 -37.84 19.82 11.68
CA SER A 628 -37.07 20.78 10.87
C SER A 628 -36.90 22.09 11.61
N LEU A 629 -35.79 22.79 11.36
CA LEU A 629 -35.55 24.15 11.85
C LEU A 629 -35.38 25.10 10.67
N ASN A 630 -36.20 26.16 10.62
CA ASN A 630 -36.25 27.12 9.50
C ASN A 630 -35.81 28.55 9.87
N PRO A 631 -36.08 29.08 11.08
CA PRO A 631 -35.48 30.34 11.54
C PRO A 631 -34.37 30.08 12.56
N SER A 632 -33.22 30.71 12.38
CA SER A 632 -32.13 30.78 13.34
C SER A 632 -31.85 32.24 13.74
N SER A 633 -31.43 32.43 14.98
CA SER A 633 -30.80 33.65 15.45
C SER A 633 -29.28 33.56 15.25
N TYR A 634 -28.59 34.69 15.27
CA TYR A 634 -27.13 34.69 15.24
C TYR A 634 -26.55 33.89 16.42
N GLY A 635 -25.55 33.04 16.16
CA GLY A 635 -24.93 32.18 17.18
C GLY A 635 -25.46 30.75 17.19
N TYR A 636 -25.38 30.08 18.34
CA TYR A 636 -25.82 28.68 18.50
C TYR A 636 -27.32 28.60 18.78
N ASN A 637 -28.03 27.81 18.00
CA ASN A 637 -29.46 27.58 18.12
C ASN A 637 -29.70 26.10 18.41
N ASP A 638 -30.36 25.77 19.52
CA ASP A 638 -30.68 24.38 19.87
C ASP A 638 -31.73 23.82 18.88
N ILE A 639 -31.39 22.71 18.21
CA ILE A 639 -32.29 22.02 17.28
C ILE A 639 -33.09 20.96 18.05
N VAL A 640 -32.39 20.03 18.71
CA VAL A 640 -32.99 18.92 19.45
C VAL A 640 -31.96 18.30 20.41
N THR A 641 -32.42 17.90 21.60
CA THR A 641 -31.65 17.02 22.48
C THR A 641 -32.09 15.59 22.23
N ILE A 642 -31.23 14.80 21.61
CA ILE A 642 -31.47 13.39 21.32
C ILE A 642 -31.21 12.59 22.60
N PRO A 643 -32.18 11.83 23.12
CA PRO A 643 -32.02 11.09 24.37
C PRO A 643 -31.07 9.89 24.22
N ALA A 644 -30.53 9.42 25.34
CA ALA A 644 -29.85 8.13 25.39
C ALA A 644 -30.79 7.00 24.92
N GLY A 645 -30.24 5.96 24.31
CA GLY A 645 -30.99 4.86 23.70
C GLY A 645 -31.53 5.15 22.31
N ALA A 646 -31.49 6.39 21.82
CA ALA A 646 -31.97 6.72 20.49
C ALA A 646 -31.09 6.09 19.39
N THR A 647 -31.72 5.62 18.32
CA THR A 647 -31.08 4.91 17.19
C THR A 647 -31.39 5.57 15.84
N ASN A 648 -30.64 5.17 14.81
CA ASN A 648 -30.81 5.64 13.43
C ASN A 648 -30.92 7.18 13.33
N ILE A 649 -29.98 7.85 13.99
CA ILE A 649 -29.87 9.29 14.02
C ILE A 649 -29.37 9.78 12.68
N ASP A 650 -30.09 10.74 12.13
CA ASP A 650 -29.78 11.38 10.86
C ASP A 650 -30.16 12.86 10.94
N VAL A 651 -29.18 13.74 11.04
CA VAL A 651 -29.35 15.19 11.00
C VAL A 651 -28.67 15.71 9.75
N LYS A 652 -29.41 16.47 8.96
CA LYS A 652 -28.98 16.99 7.66
C LYS A 652 -29.17 18.49 7.63
N GLN A 653 -28.11 19.21 7.30
CA GLN A 653 -28.14 20.60 6.90
C GLN A 653 -27.72 20.69 5.43
N ARG A 654 -28.56 21.33 4.62
CA ARG A 654 -28.32 21.48 3.18
C ARG A 654 -27.96 22.93 2.88
N SER A 655 -26.75 23.12 2.36
CA SER A 655 -26.27 24.42 1.92
C SER A 655 -27.12 24.95 0.76
N HIS A 656 -27.16 26.27 0.61
CA HIS A 656 -27.85 26.89 -0.52
C HIS A 656 -27.18 26.49 -1.85
N PRO A 657 -27.95 26.16 -2.90
CA PRO A 657 -27.37 25.80 -4.20
C PRO A 657 -26.42 26.90 -4.71
N GLY A 658 -25.19 26.52 -5.07
CA GLY A 658 -24.17 27.44 -5.59
C GLY A 658 -23.37 28.20 -4.52
N VAL A 659 -23.64 28.01 -3.23
CA VAL A 659 -22.95 28.68 -2.12
C VAL A 659 -22.14 27.66 -1.32
N GLN A 660 -20.80 27.78 -1.33
CA GLN A 660 -19.93 26.82 -0.63
C GLN A 660 -19.84 27.00 0.90
N ASN A 661 -20.45 28.03 1.46
CA ASN A 661 -20.54 28.27 2.91
C ASN A 661 -21.74 29.18 3.17
N ASP A 662 -22.90 28.60 3.44
CA ASP A 662 -24.16 29.36 3.60
C ASP A 662 -24.32 30.02 4.98
N GLY A 663 -23.26 29.95 5.80
CA GLY A 663 -23.18 30.54 7.13
C GLY A 663 -23.86 29.70 8.22
N ASN A 664 -24.31 28.48 7.92
CA ASN A 664 -25.04 27.62 8.85
C ASN A 664 -24.35 26.26 9.00
N TYR A 665 -23.89 25.94 10.21
CA TYR A 665 -23.10 24.73 10.49
C TYR A 665 -23.67 23.93 11.65
N LEU A 666 -23.70 22.60 11.56
CA LEU A 666 -24.11 21.73 12.65
C LEU A 666 -23.07 21.76 13.78
N ALA A 667 -23.54 21.83 15.02
CA ALA A 667 -22.74 21.72 16.22
C ALA A 667 -23.34 20.66 17.15
N LEU A 668 -22.50 20.06 18.00
CA LEU A 668 -22.90 19.00 18.91
C LEU A 668 -22.30 19.24 20.28
N LYS A 669 -23.15 19.23 21.32
CA LYS A 669 -22.73 19.35 22.72
C LYS A 669 -23.29 18.22 23.58
N THR A 670 -22.56 17.83 24.60
CA THR A 670 -22.98 16.91 25.66
C THR A 670 -23.92 17.60 26.66
N ALA A 671 -24.53 16.82 27.56
CA ALA A 671 -25.47 17.34 28.56
C ALA A 671 -24.83 18.29 29.59
N ASP A 672 -23.53 18.17 29.85
CA ASP A 672 -22.73 19.08 30.68
C ASP A 672 -22.25 20.34 29.92
N GLY A 673 -22.59 20.48 28.64
CA GLY A 673 -22.31 21.67 27.83
C GLY A 673 -20.97 21.66 27.10
N GLN A 674 -20.20 20.57 27.16
CA GLN A 674 -18.97 20.42 26.40
C GLN A 674 -19.27 20.19 24.90
N TYR A 675 -18.62 20.95 24.02
CA TYR A 675 -18.76 20.76 22.58
C TYR A 675 -17.92 19.58 22.07
N LEU A 676 -18.57 18.68 21.34
CA LEU A 676 -17.96 17.57 20.62
C LEU A 676 -17.73 17.89 19.13
N LEU A 677 -18.52 18.81 18.58
CA LEU A 677 -18.43 19.28 17.20
C LEU A 677 -18.74 20.78 17.14
N ASN A 678 -17.94 21.51 16.37
CA ASN A 678 -18.13 22.91 16.03
C ASN A 678 -18.41 23.85 17.22
N GLY A 679 -17.65 23.71 18.31
CA GLY A 679 -17.70 24.61 19.47
C GLY A 679 -16.77 25.81 19.35
N ASN A 680 -16.94 26.82 20.21
CA ASN A 680 -16.09 28.03 20.27
C ASN A 680 -15.95 28.79 18.92
N LEU A 681 -16.92 28.67 18.02
CA LEU A 681 -16.92 29.25 16.66
C LEU A 681 -15.85 28.65 15.73
N ALA A 682 -15.24 27.53 16.11
CA ALA A 682 -14.35 26.76 15.25
C ALA A 682 -15.18 25.78 14.41
N ILE A 683 -15.05 25.82 13.08
CA ILE A 683 -15.84 25.01 12.15
C ILE A 683 -14.97 23.89 11.55
N SER A 684 -15.45 22.65 11.64
CA SER A 684 -14.80 21.48 11.06
C SER A 684 -15.20 21.33 9.59
N ALA A 685 -14.23 21.61 8.72
CA ALA A 685 -14.38 21.56 7.26
C ALA A 685 -14.46 20.13 6.70
N ILE A 686 -13.82 19.16 7.36
CA ILE A 686 -13.60 17.81 6.83
C ILE A 686 -14.46 16.76 7.53
N GLU A 687 -14.55 15.57 6.92
CA GLU A 687 -15.20 14.41 7.53
C GLU A 687 -14.53 14.04 8.87
N GLN A 688 -15.34 13.78 9.89
CA GLN A 688 -14.87 13.49 11.23
C GLN A 688 -15.69 12.39 11.92
N ASP A 689 -15.00 11.49 12.60
CA ASP A 689 -15.59 10.51 13.51
C ASP A 689 -15.68 11.11 14.92
N ILE A 690 -16.90 11.28 15.44
CA ILE A 690 -17.17 11.81 16.79
C ILE A 690 -17.44 10.63 17.72
N LEU A 691 -16.52 10.40 18.66
CA LEU A 691 -16.56 9.29 19.60
C LEU A 691 -17.31 9.69 20.88
N VAL A 692 -18.33 8.90 21.24
CA VAL A 692 -19.17 9.08 22.42
C VAL A 692 -19.35 7.71 23.11
N LYS A 693 -18.60 7.46 24.18
CA LYS A 693 -18.62 6.20 24.99
C LYS A 693 -18.80 4.92 24.14
N GLY A 694 -17.87 4.67 23.22
CA GLY A 694 -17.86 3.50 22.33
C GLY A 694 -18.77 3.59 21.10
N THR A 695 -19.67 4.56 21.02
CA THR A 695 -20.49 4.87 19.83
C THR A 695 -19.82 5.94 18.99
N ILE A 696 -19.86 5.81 17.67
CA ILE A 696 -19.28 6.80 16.74
C ILE A 696 -20.40 7.43 15.93
N LEU A 697 -20.49 8.76 15.99
CA LEU A 697 -21.31 9.55 15.09
C LEU A 697 -20.40 10.04 13.95
N LYS A 698 -20.81 9.81 12.70
CA LYS A 698 -20.10 10.32 11.53
C LYS A 698 -20.61 11.70 11.16
N TYR A 699 -19.68 12.63 10.99
CA TYR A 699 -19.93 13.96 10.50
C TYR A 699 -19.25 14.16 9.13
N SER A 700 -19.99 14.66 8.15
CA SER A 700 -19.50 14.76 6.75
C SER A 700 -18.54 15.92 6.47
N GLY A 701 -18.36 16.86 7.40
CA GLY A 701 -17.65 18.12 7.15
C GLY A 701 -18.57 19.22 6.63
N SER A 702 -18.21 20.48 6.92
CA SER A 702 -19.00 21.66 6.54
C SER A 702 -18.85 22.04 5.07
N ILE A 703 -17.80 21.57 4.39
CA ILE A 703 -17.59 21.80 2.94
C ILE A 703 -18.49 20.90 2.08
N ALA A 704 -19.10 19.88 2.68
CA ALA A 704 -20.04 19.02 1.99
C ALA A 704 -21.30 19.82 1.62
N THR A 705 -21.82 19.61 0.41
CA THR A 705 -23.09 20.23 -0.02
C THR A 705 -24.29 19.82 0.85
N LEU A 706 -24.18 18.66 1.47
CA LEU A 706 -25.08 18.15 2.51
C LEU A 706 -24.24 17.85 3.74
N GLU A 707 -24.22 18.79 4.68
CA GLU A 707 -23.64 18.59 5.99
C GLU A 707 -24.54 17.60 6.77
N ARG A 708 -23.96 16.48 7.22
CA ARG A 708 -24.71 15.36 7.77
C ARG A 708 -24.03 14.81 9.01
N LEU A 709 -24.82 14.63 10.06
CA LEU A 709 -24.47 13.91 11.28
C LEU A 709 -25.30 12.62 11.34
N GLN A 710 -24.66 11.46 11.41
CA GLN A 710 -25.36 10.17 11.37
C GLN A 710 -24.79 9.13 12.36
N SER A 711 -25.68 8.30 12.92
CA SER A 711 -25.34 7.10 13.70
C SER A 711 -26.44 6.05 13.63
N PHE A 712 -26.06 4.77 13.54
CA PHE A 712 -26.99 3.64 13.51
C PHE A 712 -27.15 2.96 14.88
N ARG A 713 -26.17 3.13 15.78
CA ARG A 713 -26.14 2.47 17.09
C ARG A 713 -26.87 3.31 18.14
N PRO A 714 -27.39 2.67 19.21
CA PRO A 714 -28.02 3.37 20.32
C PRO A 714 -27.05 4.38 20.96
N LEU A 715 -27.52 5.61 21.21
CA LEU A 715 -26.70 6.58 21.94
C LEU A 715 -26.50 6.17 23.40
N PRO A 716 -25.27 6.22 23.93
CA PRO A 716 -25.02 5.89 25.33
C PRO A 716 -25.41 7.01 26.30
N GLU A 717 -25.49 8.26 25.82
CA GLU A 717 -25.84 9.43 26.62
C GLU A 717 -26.56 10.48 25.76
N PRO A 718 -27.36 11.39 26.36
CA PRO A 718 -28.08 12.40 25.60
C PRO A 718 -27.13 13.43 24.99
N LEU A 719 -27.40 13.81 23.74
CA LEU A 719 -26.61 14.79 22.99
C LEU A 719 -27.51 15.88 22.45
N THR A 720 -27.08 17.14 22.57
CA THR A 720 -27.81 18.28 22.01
C THR A 720 -27.19 18.71 20.70
N VAL A 721 -27.99 18.64 19.65
CA VAL A 721 -27.66 19.11 18.32
C VAL A 721 -28.03 20.59 18.23
N GLN A 722 -27.08 21.41 17.78
CA GLN A 722 -27.25 22.84 17.59
C GLN A 722 -26.92 23.23 16.15
N LEU A 723 -27.42 24.39 15.73
CA LEU A 723 -27.04 25.07 14.52
C LEU A 723 -26.25 26.34 14.88
N LEU A 724 -25.01 26.41 14.44
CA LEU A 724 -24.19 27.62 14.49
C LEU A 724 -24.46 28.47 13.24
N THR A 725 -25.08 29.64 13.43
CA THR A 725 -25.26 30.65 12.38
C THR A 725 -24.24 31.78 12.59
N VAL A 726 -23.31 31.95 11.63
CA VAL A 726 -22.26 32.99 11.67
C VAL A 726 -22.71 34.28 10.95
N PRO A 727 -22.12 35.46 11.23
CA PRO A 727 -22.59 36.72 10.65
C PRO A 727 -22.07 36.84 9.21
N GLY A 728 -22.99 37.00 8.25
CA GLY A 728 -22.72 37.06 6.80
C GLY A 728 -24.02 37.24 6.01
N GLU A 729 -24.01 36.99 4.69
CA GLU A 729 -25.26 36.87 3.92
C GLU A 729 -26.09 35.71 4.49
N VAL A 730 -27.18 36.04 5.19
CA VAL A 730 -27.95 35.07 5.98
C VAL A 730 -28.85 34.25 5.05
N PHE A 731 -28.38 33.10 4.60
CA PHE A 731 -29.23 32.09 3.97
C PHE A 731 -30.06 31.40 5.06
N ARG A 732 -31.36 31.19 4.80
CA ARG A 732 -32.20 30.44 5.75
C ARG A 732 -31.70 29.00 5.87
N PRO A 733 -31.50 28.50 7.10
CA PRO A 733 -31.06 27.12 7.29
C PRO A 733 -32.12 26.14 6.82
N LYS A 734 -31.66 24.98 6.33
CA LYS A 734 -32.51 23.89 5.82
C LYS A 734 -32.19 22.61 6.57
N VAL A 735 -32.39 22.66 7.89
CA VAL A 735 -32.09 21.53 8.77
C VAL A 735 -33.28 20.58 8.83
N LYS A 736 -33.03 19.29 8.61
CA LYS A 736 -33.97 18.19 8.85
C LYS A 736 -33.31 17.15 9.73
N TYR A 737 -34.04 16.63 10.71
CA TYR A 737 -33.55 15.55 11.56
C TYR A 737 -34.57 14.42 11.67
N THR A 738 -34.06 13.20 11.82
CA THR A 738 -34.83 12.01 12.12
C THR A 738 -34.04 11.08 13.04
N PHE A 739 -34.71 10.46 14.00
CA PHE A 739 -34.16 9.41 14.85
C PHE A 739 -35.29 8.57 15.46
N PHE A 740 -34.97 7.47 16.12
CA PHE A 740 -35.94 6.61 16.79
C PHE A 740 -35.67 6.58 18.30
N VAL A 741 -36.72 6.74 19.11
CA VAL A 741 -36.64 6.76 20.57
C VAL A 741 -37.33 5.53 21.13
N PRO A 742 -36.70 4.77 22.04
CA PRO A 742 -37.34 3.66 22.74
C PRO A 742 -38.67 4.08 23.42
N ASN A 743 -39.68 3.21 23.39
CA ASN A 743 -41.02 3.58 23.87
C ASN A 743 -41.09 3.83 25.38
N ASP A 744 -40.18 3.22 26.14
CA ASP A 744 -40.00 3.37 27.59
C ASP A 744 -39.34 4.70 27.99
N VAL A 745 -38.78 5.44 27.02
CA VAL A 745 -38.22 6.78 27.25
C VAL A 745 -39.31 7.84 27.09
N ASP A 746 -39.59 8.56 28.17
CA ASP A 746 -40.43 9.75 28.11
C ASP A 746 -39.68 10.87 27.38
N PHE A 747 -40.13 11.17 26.16
CA PHE A 747 -39.54 12.16 25.29
C PHE A 747 -40.66 12.93 24.60
N SER A 748 -40.74 14.22 24.93
CA SER A 748 -41.62 15.19 24.30
C SER A 748 -40.76 16.23 23.57
N ILE A 749 -41.04 16.46 22.28
CA ILE A 749 -40.46 17.57 21.54
C ILE A 749 -41.05 18.83 22.16
N GLN A 750 -40.28 19.52 23.01
CA GLN A 750 -40.72 20.81 23.51
C GLN A 750 -40.81 21.76 22.33
N ASN A 751 -42.04 22.06 21.89
CA ASN A 751 -42.29 23.27 21.14
C ASN A 751 -41.72 24.41 21.97
N SER A 752 -40.82 25.18 21.37
CA SER A 752 -40.07 26.29 21.98
C SER A 752 -40.95 27.49 22.35
N LYS A 753 -42.09 27.26 23.02
CA LYS A 753 -43.01 28.28 23.52
C LYS A 753 -43.48 28.10 24.96
N GLU A 754 -43.31 26.94 25.61
CA GLU A 754 -43.75 26.80 27.01
C GLU A 754 -42.79 25.97 27.87
N ARG A 755 -41.82 26.65 28.48
CA ARG A 755 -41.33 26.31 29.82
C ARG A 755 -40.93 27.60 30.54
N ALA A 756 -41.93 28.35 30.97
CA ALA A 756 -41.79 29.18 32.17
C ALA A 756 -42.04 28.28 33.39
N THR A 757 -41.44 28.68 34.52
CA THR A 757 -41.42 28.07 35.86
C THR A 757 -40.35 26.98 36.03
N THR A 758 -39.47 27.01 37.03
CA THR A 758 -39.28 27.87 38.21
C THR A 758 -37.86 27.60 38.71
N ASN A 759 -37.21 28.62 39.28
CA ASN A 759 -35.80 28.66 39.72
C ASN A 759 -34.80 29.08 38.62
N VAL A 760 -34.87 30.36 38.25
CA VAL A 760 -33.74 31.05 37.62
C VAL A 760 -33.27 32.11 38.60
N ILE A 761 -32.04 31.93 39.09
CA ILE A 761 -31.22 33.02 39.59
C ILE A 761 -31.13 34.02 38.44
N GLN A 762 -31.64 35.22 38.69
CA GLN A 762 -31.70 36.38 37.82
C GLN A 762 -30.48 36.48 36.88
N PRO A 763 -30.63 36.44 35.54
CA PRO A 763 -29.53 36.78 34.66
C PRO A 763 -29.33 38.29 34.77
N LEU A 764 -28.10 38.73 35.01
CA LEU A 764 -27.76 40.15 34.90
C LEU A 764 -28.04 40.61 33.47
N ILE A 765 -29.13 41.35 33.36
CA ILE A 765 -29.56 42.05 32.18
C ILE A 765 -28.55 43.20 31.94
N ASN A 766 -27.66 43.04 30.95
CA ASN A 766 -26.69 44.06 30.58
C ASN A 766 -27.07 44.75 29.26
N ALA A 767 -26.74 46.04 29.16
CA ALA A 767 -26.97 46.85 27.97
C ALA A 767 -26.17 46.33 26.75
N GLN A 768 -26.72 46.51 25.55
CA GLN A 768 -26.18 46.04 24.28
C GLN A 768 -25.89 47.18 23.29
N TRP A 769 -24.90 47.01 22.42
CA TRP A 769 -24.60 47.96 21.35
C TRP A 769 -25.62 47.83 20.21
N VAL A 770 -26.32 48.92 19.92
CA VAL A 770 -27.29 49.04 18.82
C VAL A 770 -26.66 49.88 17.70
N LEU A 771 -26.79 49.41 16.47
CA LEU A 771 -26.14 49.98 15.29
C LEU A 771 -27.19 50.68 14.42
N GLY A 772 -26.89 51.90 13.98
CA GLY A 772 -27.66 52.59 12.95
C GLY A 772 -27.20 52.23 11.54
N ASP A 773 -27.92 52.73 10.55
CA ASP A 773 -27.58 52.58 9.14
C ASP A 773 -26.28 53.30 8.79
N TRP A 774 -25.58 52.81 7.78
CA TRP A 774 -24.40 53.46 7.23
C TRP A 774 -24.78 54.69 6.43
N SER A 775 -24.04 55.79 6.62
CA SER A 775 -24.15 57.00 5.82
C SER A 775 -23.80 56.73 4.35
N GLU A 776 -24.19 57.64 3.47
CA GLU A 776 -23.61 57.68 2.13
C GLU A 776 -22.08 57.83 2.21
N CYS A 777 -21.41 57.37 1.15
CA CYS A 777 -19.96 57.46 1.07
C CYS A 777 -19.55 58.94 1.06
N SER A 778 -18.55 59.30 1.89
CA SER A 778 -18.08 60.69 1.99
C SER A 778 -17.55 61.27 0.68
N SER A 779 -17.30 60.43 -0.31
CA SER A 779 -16.76 60.81 -1.61
C SER A 779 -17.48 60.02 -2.71
N SER A 780 -17.91 60.71 -3.77
CA SER A 780 -18.59 60.10 -4.92
C SER A 780 -17.61 59.39 -5.88
N CYS A 781 -16.31 59.65 -5.74
CA CYS A 781 -15.22 58.98 -6.43
C CYS A 781 -13.96 59.04 -5.57
N GLY A 782 -12.99 58.14 -5.79
CA GLY A 782 -11.81 57.98 -4.95
C GLY A 782 -12.12 57.32 -3.59
N ALA A 783 -11.12 57.30 -2.70
CA ALA A 783 -11.24 56.71 -1.38
C ALA A 783 -12.08 57.60 -0.45
N GLY A 784 -13.23 57.09 -0.03
CA GLY A 784 -14.14 57.71 0.93
C GLY A 784 -14.38 56.83 2.16
N TRP A 785 -15.22 57.32 3.08
CA TRP A 785 -15.62 56.62 4.29
C TRP A 785 -17.13 56.69 4.49
N GLN A 786 -17.74 55.58 4.93
CA GLN A 786 -19.10 55.56 5.46
C GLN A 786 -19.03 55.51 6.98
N ARG A 787 -19.94 56.19 7.67
CA ARG A 787 -20.07 56.17 9.12
C ARG A 787 -21.45 55.74 9.56
N ARG A 788 -21.58 55.14 10.73
CA ARG A 788 -22.88 54.79 11.34
C ARG A 788 -22.91 55.18 12.81
N THR A 789 -24.09 55.31 13.37
CA THR A 789 -24.25 55.49 14.82
C THR A 789 -24.09 54.14 15.54
N VAL A 790 -23.40 54.16 16.68
CA VAL A 790 -23.19 52.99 17.54
C VAL A 790 -23.51 53.42 18.97
N GLU A 791 -24.71 53.09 19.43
CA GLU A 791 -25.24 53.53 20.72
C GLU A 791 -25.41 52.34 21.65
N CYS A 792 -24.95 52.46 22.89
CA CYS A 792 -25.22 51.47 23.91
C CYS A 792 -26.65 51.69 24.43
N ARG A 793 -27.50 50.67 24.37
CA ARG A 793 -28.87 50.75 24.86
C ARG A 793 -29.17 49.65 25.85
N ASP A 794 -29.90 50.00 26.90
CA ASP A 794 -30.42 49.04 27.85
C ASP A 794 -31.58 48.22 27.23
N PRO A 795 -32.10 47.20 27.91
CA PRO A 795 -33.19 46.35 27.41
C PRO A 795 -34.53 47.07 27.26
N ASN A 796 -34.68 48.25 27.86
CA ASN A 796 -35.86 49.11 27.68
C ASN A 796 -35.66 50.08 26.50
N GLY A 797 -34.54 49.97 25.78
CA GLY A 797 -34.22 50.80 24.60
C GLY A 797 -33.68 52.18 24.95
N GLN A 798 -33.37 52.47 26.22
CA GLN A 798 -32.82 53.75 26.66
C GLN A 798 -31.30 53.76 26.54
N ALA A 799 -30.72 54.94 26.29
CA ALA A 799 -29.27 55.09 26.18
C ALA A 799 -28.58 54.69 27.49
N SER A 800 -27.61 53.79 27.40
CA SER A 800 -26.85 53.25 28.52
C SER A 800 -25.35 53.44 28.29
N ALA A 801 -24.56 53.39 29.37
CA ALA A 801 -23.10 53.42 29.32
C ALA A 801 -22.45 52.10 29.77
N THR A 802 -23.25 51.08 30.08
CA THR A 802 -22.78 49.82 30.68
C THR A 802 -22.37 48.74 29.68
N CYS A 803 -22.44 49.02 28.37
CA CYS A 803 -21.94 48.10 27.35
C CYS A 803 -20.42 47.99 27.41
N ASN A 804 -19.91 46.77 27.19
CA ASN A 804 -18.48 46.53 27.17
C ASN A 804 -17.82 47.27 26.00
N LYS A 805 -16.92 48.21 26.31
CA LYS A 805 -16.21 49.04 25.33
C LYS A 805 -15.28 48.24 24.42
N ALA A 806 -14.74 47.11 24.88
CA ALA A 806 -13.89 46.23 24.06
C ALA A 806 -14.67 45.54 22.92
N LEU A 807 -16.00 45.45 23.05
CA LEU A 807 -16.90 44.88 22.06
C LEU A 807 -17.64 45.97 21.26
N LYS A 808 -17.24 47.25 21.36
CA LYS A 808 -17.87 48.34 20.60
C LYS A 808 -17.63 48.10 19.10
N PRO A 809 -18.68 47.89 18.29
CA PRO A 809 -18.51 47.69 16.85
C PRO A 809 -18.00 48.95 16.16
N GLU A 810 -17.32 48.78 15.02
CA GLU A 810 -16.78 49.90 14.25
C GLU A 810 -17.90 50.85 13.78
N ASP A 811 -17.65 52.15 13.91
CA ASP A 811 -18.54 53.24 13.52
C ASP A 811 -18.12 53.91 12.20
N ALA A 812 -17.02 53.45 11.56
CA ALA A 812 -16.55 53.91 10.26
C ALA A 812 -15.97 52.76 9.42
N LYS A 813 -16.21 52.74 8.11
CA LYS A 813 -15.60 51.81 7.15
C LYS A 813 -15.21 52.52 5.85
N PRO A 814 -14.18 52.07 5.11
CA PRO A 814 -13.82 52.64 3.82
C PRO A 814 -14.88 52.31 2.75
N CYS A 815 -15.07 53.23 1.80
CA CYS A 815 -15.97 53.10 0.64
C CYS A 815 -15.38 53.83 -0.57
N GLY A 816 -15.87 53.54 -1.78
CA GLY A 816 -15.37 54.15 -3.02
C GLY A 816 -14.06 53.52 -3.50
N SER A 817 -14.14 52.71 -4.56
CA SER A 817 -12.99 52.07 -5.22
C SER A 817 -12.80 52.54 -6.66
N GLN A 818 -13.66 53.43 -7.16
CA GLN A 818 -13.57 53.95 -8.52
C GLN A 818 -12.72 55.22 -8.55
N PRO A 819 -11.73 55.31 -9.46
CA PRO A 819 -10.94 56.52 -9.63
C PRO A 819 -11.81 57.70 -10.08
N CYS A 820 -11.54 58.89 -9.55
CA CYS A 820 -12.24 60.10 -9.98
C CYS A 820 -11.97 60.40 -11.46
N PRO A 821 -13.00 60.75 -12.25
CA PRO A 821 -12.79 61.21 -13.62
C PRO A 821 -11.91 62.46 -13.60
N LEU A 822 -10.92 62.50 -14.50
CA LEU A 822 -9.99 63.63 -14.68
C LEU A 822 -10.67 64.82 -15.35
#